data_AF-A0A1J4KQD6-F1
#
_entry.id   AF-A0A1J4KQD6-F1
#
_cell.length_a   1.000
_cell.length_b   1.000
_cell.length_c   1.000
_cell.angle_alpha   90.00
_cell.angle_beta   90.00
_cell.angle_gamma   90.00
#
_symmetry.space_group_name_H-M   'P 1'
#
loop_
_entity.id
_entity.type
_entity.pdbx_description
1 polymer ?
#
loop_
_entity_poly.entity_id
_entity_poly.type
_entity_poly.pdbx_seq_one_letter_code
_entity_poly.pdbx_strand_id
1 'polypeptide(L)'
;MMQTETKYKQEIALIKAQTHIEQKRFHSIHTQTSSEKSISPETEIHENHSSSHSAEEPNEESLSIIHQFQTQIENLGENMKKYEEKIEKERKKNQQYSSVIERLHSVVKQQKRKIVLLKKQINAKNEYSYSQTNQNDTEITEVSINQKEEIEGLKKTLNIYEKILNEQKSDIDKVLNDRNNLIEVIQKQSQYIFKSDSFIDKLESKQKEQIIKIENKPINKSFCKADNDMENIDWSLENFPDDVVQIMKPVAENNCIPINTRTHHVMSIISRYTNNVESSYDNKLSKFKEENQETQKKLSDFVSGILSSLGEKNDLPENEIVDKVSQVSHDNLLLKQKVNELDLSLKVASSKKIDINETPTVKNLNQTIKELKAQNKRRAIEIKECKSAFIECQKKASDEKELLISSNERMKHEIGELQEQYNILHEQYDALVEKIDKIKVVQEEENNEHQKEIENLHEMNAANFDYIIQKSKEDLQRKDEEIAKIQSLLEKTQQKIYHMEESSRMTLEDLDDQTRQKLEKYKAQMEQKMEKAIQEKETEMEHIKEQYEDQINVLRSNISDEETHKKQILEAGEKIKEAEKMISELENKVIKLTYQIQQDNLKFKSDIERLERENKIKDVQQKAKLMSMETNYSIKTDEITQKLLNEKKEFMCFIVQQFNSFYDSTAELNEESVKMAIRGIKRELECQQKREEAIRMLVSAKKGQTTEDALTNMIISLHPKLGEKNHDKPRVM
;
A
#
# COMPACT_ATOMS: atom_id res chain seq x y z
N MET A 1 -60.31 27.85 24.39
CA MET A 1 -59.63 27.39 25.64
C MET A 1 -59.71 28.41 26.77
N MET A 2 -59.39 29.70 26.58
CA MET A 2 -59.54 30.69 27.67
C MET A 2 -61.01 30.92 28.11
N GLN A 3 -61.98 30.92 27.19
CA GLN A 3 -63.40 31.12 27.55
C GLN A 3 -64.03 29.93 28.30
N THR A 4 -63.53 28.71 28.08
CA THR A 4 -63.97 27.51 28.79
C THR A 4 -63.42 27.46 30.22
N GLU A 5 -62.20 27.96 30.43
CA GLU A 5 -61.57 28.04 31.75
C GLU A 5 -62.27 29.07 32.66
N THR A 6 -62.77 30.17 32.09
CA THR A 6 -63.54 31.18 32.84
C THR A 6 -64.91 30.65 33.28
N LYS A 7 -65.56 29.83 32.43
CA LYS A 7 -66.83 29.16 32.77
C LYS A 7 -66.65 28.17 33.92
N TYR A 8 -65.62 27.32 33.88
CA TYR A 8 -65.34 26.37 34.95
C TYR A 8 -64.93 27.05 36.27
N LYS A 9 -64.21 28.17 36.22
CA LYS A 9 -63.88 28.96 37.42
C LYS A 9 -65.11 29.63 38.06
N GLN A 10 -66.08 30.06 37.25
CA GLN A 10 -67.37 30.59 37.75
C GLN A 10 -68.28 29.49 38.31
N GLU A 11 -68.26 28.29 37.73
CA GLU A 11 -69.04 27.14 38.18
C GLU A 11 -68.50 26.56 39.50
N ILE A 12 -67.17 26.52 39.67
CA ILE A 12 -66.51 26.15 40.93
C ILE A 12 -66.78 27.18 42.05
N ALA A 13 -66.90 28.47 41.70
CA ALA A 13 -67.27 29.52 42.66
C ALA A 13 -68.74 29.40 43.12
N LEU A 14 -69.64 29.00 42.21
CA LEU A 14 -71.07 28.73 42.51
C LEU A 14 -71.24 27.50 43.41
N ILE A 15 -70.49 26.42 43.16
CA ILE A 15 -70.53 25.20 43.97
C ILE A 15 -69.99 25.44 45.39
N LYS A 16 -68.94 26.26 45.54
CA LYS A 16 -68.41 26.65 46.86
C LYS A 16 -69.37 27.55 47.67
N ALA A 17 -70.23 28.31 46.99
CA ALA A 17 -71.27 29.10 47.64
C ALA A 17 -72.47 28.25 48.12
N GLN A 18 -72.72 27.10 47.48
CA GLN A 18 -73.82 26.20 47.82
C GLN A 18 -73.50 25.25 48.99
N THR A 19 -72.23 24.90 49.20
CA THR A 19 -71.79 24.00 50.29
C THR A 19 -71.76 24.65 51.68
N HIS A 20 -71.99 25.96 51.81
CA HIS A 20 -71.94 26.66 53.09
C HIS A 20 -73.31 26.84 53.79
N ILE A 21 -74.40 26.31 53.21
CA ILE A 21 -75.78 26.53 53.70
C ILE A 21 -76.39 25.31 54.42
N GLU A 22 -75.79 24.12 54.40
CA GLU A 22 -76.44 22.88 54.91
C GLU A 22 -75.81 22.25 56.17
N GLN A 23 -75.21 23.03 57.07
CA GLN A 23 -74.79 22.52 58.39
C GLN A 23 -75.36 23.35 59.55
N LYS A 24 -76.68 23.43 59.65
CA LYS A 24 -77.40 23.75 60.90
C LYS A 24 -78.78 23.11 60.88
N ARG A 25 -78.96 21.95 61.51
CA ARG A 25 -80.26 21.48 62.03
C ARG A 25 -80.07 20.24 62.94
N PHE A 26 -80.56 20.38 64.18
CA PHE A 26 -80.86 19.34 65.21
C PHE A 26 -79.65 18.53 65.72
N HIS A 27 -79.11 18.71 66.94
CA HIS A 27 -79.68 18.93 68.28
C HIS A 27 -80.64 17.83 68.77
N SER A 28 -80.14 17.09 69.77
CA SER A 28 -80.80 16.86 71.07
C SER A 28 -81.47 15.51 71.34
N ILE A 29 -81.43 15.16 72.64
CA ILE A 29 -82.19 14.19 73.45
C ILE A 29 -81.50 12.80 73.58
N HIS A 30 -80.90 12.48 74.74
CA HIS A 30 -81.51 11.82 75.93
C HIS A 30 -82.01 10.38 75.56
N THR A 31 -81.78 9.28 76.29
CA THR A 31 -81.56 9.07 77.72
C THR A 31 -81.19 7.59 77.95
N GLN A 32 -80.36 7.35 78.97
CA GLN A 32 -80.49 6.32 80.02
C GLN A 32 -80.85 4.84 79.73
N THR A 33 -80.02 3.99 80.37
CA THR A 33 -80.34 2.74 81.12
C THR A 33 -80.85 1.54 80.33
N SER A 34 -80.57 0.29 80.63
CA SER A 34 -79.64 -0.45 81.50
C SER A 34 -79.98 -1.92 81.25
N SER A 35 -78.98 -2.80 81.37
CA SER A 35 -79.09 -4.20 81.82
C SER A 35 -80.03 -5.18 81.10
N GLU A 36 -79.45 -6.29 80.62
CA GLU A 36 -80.06 -7.61 80.77
C GLU A 36 -79.06 -8.57 81.41
N LYS A 37 -79.36 -8.93 82.67
CA LYS A 37 -79.03 -10.22 83.26
C LYS A 37 -80.25 -11.11 83.01
N SER A 38 -80.01 -12.25 82.37
CA SER A 38 -80.69 -13.54 82.57
C SER A 38 -82.00 -13.56 83.37
N ILE A 39 -83.11 -13.78 82.66
CA ILE A 39 -83.99 -14.96 82.75
C ILE A 39 -84.02 -15.66 84.13
N SER A 40 -85.13 -15.56 84.86
CA SER A 40 -86.21 -16.56 84.78
C SER A 40 -87.45 -16.16 85.61
N PRO A 41 -88.63 -16.72 85.27
CA PRO A 41 -89.96 -16.34 85.74
C PRO A 41 -90.30 -17.04 87.07
N GLU A 42 -91.29 -16.59 87.83
CA GLU A 42 -92.69 -17.01 87.65
C GLU A 42 -93.70 -15.94 88.07
N THR A 43 -94.83 -16.05 87.38
CA THR A 43 -96.03 -15.23 87.26
C THR A 43 -96.81 -14.91 88.54
N GLU A 44 -97.40 -13.71 88.49
CA GLU A 44 -98.70 -13.27 89.02
C GLU A 44 -99.71 -14.40 89.29
N ILE A 45 -100.62 -14.26 90.27
CA ILE A 45 -101.88 -13.53 90.07
C ILE A 45 -102.52 -13.17 91.43
N HIS A 46 -103.03 -11.93 91.53
CA HIS A 46 -103.96 -11.41 92.54
C HIS A 46 -105.23 -12.30 92.62
N GLU A 47 -105.94 -12.45 93.74
CA GLU A 47 -106.77 -11.41 94.33
C GLU A 47 -107.48 -11.95 95.60
N ASN A 48 -107.77 -11.05 96.54
CA ASN A 48 -108.67 -11.27 97.69
C ASN A 48 -110.08 -11.71 97.19
N HIS A 49 -110.97 -12.40 97.92
CA HIS A 49 -111.40 -12.26 99.30
C HIS A 49 -112.38 -13.41 99.64
N SER A 50 -112.38 -13.83 100.91
CA SER A 50 -113.58 -14.21 101.71
C SER A 50 -114.09 -15.67 101.72
N SER A 51 -114.21 -16.12 102.96
CA SER A 51 -115.34 -16.88 103.53
C SER A 51 -115.29 -18.40 103.49
N SER A 52 -114.85 -18.94 104.63
CA SER A 52 -115.41 -20.11 105.29
C SER A 52 -116.94 -20.23 105.17
N HIS A 53 -117.44 -21.34 104.63
CA HIS A 53 -118.25 -22.33 105.36
C HIS A 53 -118.78 -23.43 104.41
N SER A 54 -118.71 -24.69 104.91
CA SER A 54 -119.44 -25.91 104.50
C SER A 54 -119.24 -26.40 103.05
N ALA A 55 -119.12 -27.68 102.73
CA ALA A 55 -119.07 -28.95 103.45
C ALA A 55 -118.68 -30.02 102.41
N GLU A 56 -118.05 -31.10 102.87
CA GLU A 56 -118.10 -32.48 102.33
C GLU A 56 -117.55 -32.78 100.91
N GLU A 57 -116.45 -33.56 100.89
CA GLU A 57 -115.94 -34.58 99.90
C GLU A 57 -116.33 -34.50 98.40
N PRO A 58 -115.40 -34.75 97.44
CA PRO A 58 -114.52 -35.94 97.41
C PRO A 58 -113.07 -35.75 96.92
N ASN A 59 -112.27 -36.80 97.15
CA ASN A 59 -110.82 -36.84 97.35
C ASN A 59 -110.04 -37.54 96.22
N GLU A 60 -110.30 -37.23 94.94
CA GLU A 60 -109.59 -37.88 93.80
C GLU A 60 -109.13 -36.93 92.68
N GLU A 61 -109.85 -35.86 92.36
CA GLU A 61 -109.43 -34.90 91.31
C GLU A 61 -108.19 -34.07 91.69
N SER A 62 -108.07 -33.68 92.96
CA SER A 62 -106.89 -32.93 93.42
C SER A 62 -105.60 -33.74 93.37
N LEU A 63 -105.66 -35.07 93.54
CA LEU A 63 -104.49 -35.96 93.40
C LEU A 63 -104.05 -36.10 91.94
N SER A 64 -104.99 -36.14 90.99
CA SER A 64 -104.69 -36.16 89.55
C SER A 64 -104.01 -34.87 89.09
N ILE A 65 -104.49 -33.71 89.56
CA ILE A 65 -103.90 -32.41 89.22
C ILE A 65 -102.48 -32.28 89.81
N ILE A 66 -102.26 -32.74 91.04
CA ILE A 66 -100.93 -32.77 91.65
C ILE A 66 -99.96 -33.66 90.86
N HIS A 67 -100.40 -34.84 90.42
CA HIS A 67 -99.55 -35.73 89.61
C HIS A 67 -99.22 -35.10 88.25
N GLN A 68 -100.16 -34.42 87.62
CA GLN A 68 -99.93 -33.75 86.33
C GLN A 68 -98.93 -32.59 86.46
N PHE A 69 -99.01 -31.81 87.54
CA PHE A 69 -98.00 -30.79 87.84
C PHE A 69 -96.64 -31.39 88.19
N GLN A 70 -96.58 -32.51 88.92
CA GLN A 70 -95.31 -33.21 89.17
C GLN A 70 -94.65 -33.68 87.86
N THR A 71 -95.42 -34.23 86.92
CA THR A 71 -94.88 -34.63 85.60
C THR A 71 -94.42 -33.43 84.78
N GLN A 72 -95.11 -32.29 84.85
CA GLN A 72 -94.68 -31.05 84.19
C GLN A 72 -93.39 -30.49 84.81
N ILE A 73 -93.27 -30.51 86.14
CA ILE A 73 -92.07 -30.08 86.86
C ILE A 73 -90.90 -31.00 86.53
N GLU A 74 -91.09 -32.32 86.46
CA GLU A 74 -90.05 -33.28 86.05
C GLU A 74 -89.60 -33.05 84.60
N ASN A 75 -90.53 -32.84 83.67
CA ASN A 75 -90.20 -32.54 82.27
C ASN A 75 -89.46 -31.20 82.13
N LEU A 76 -89.86 -30.16 82.88
CA LEU A 76 -89.15 -28.88 82.92
C LEU A 76 -87.75 -29.05 83.53
N GLY A 77 -87.63 -29.84 84.60
CA GLY A 77 -86.34 -30.18 85.21
C GLY A 77 -85.40 -30.90 84.25
N GLU A 78 -85.91 -31.86 83.48
CA GLU A 78 -85.12 -32.58 82.48
C GLU A 78 -84.71 -31.69 81.30
N ASN A 79 -85.60 -30.80 80.85
CA ASN A 79 -85.28 -29.80 79.82
C ASN A 79 -84.24 -28.79 80.32
N MET A 80 -84.34 -28.31 81.55
CA MET A 80 -83.35 -27.44 82.16
C MET A 80 -81.97 -28.10 82.22
N LYS A 81 -81.91 -29.39 82.57
CA LYS A 81 -80.66 -30.17 82.55
C LYS A 81 -80.07 -30.29 81.14
N LYS A 82 -80.89 -30.53 80.11
CA LYS A 82 -80.44 -30.55 78.70
C LYS A 82 -79.92 -29.17 78.26
N TYR A 83 -80.53 -28.08 78.71
CA TYR A 83 -80.05 -26.72 78.42
C TYR A 83 -78.74 -26.40 79.13
N GLU A 84 -78.58 -26.81 80.39
CA GLU A 84 -77.32 -26.68 81.13
C GLU A 84 -76.18 -27.45 80.44
N GLU A 85 -76.42 -28.69 80.00
CA GLU A 85 -75.43 -29.45 79.22
C GLU A 85 -75.07 -28.78 77.90
N LYS A 86 -76.03 -28.15 77.22
CA LYS A 86 -75.79 -27.40 75.98
C LYS A 86 -74.96 -26.13 76.24
N ILE A 87 -75.26 -25.39 77.31
CA ILE A 87 -74.49 -24.22 77.73
C ILE A 87 -73.06 -24.63 78.09
N GLU A 88 -72.89 -25.74 78.81
CA GLU A 88 -71.57 -26.26 79.20
C GLU A 88 -70.74 -26.69 77.97
N LYS A 89 -71.37 -27.33 76.97
CA LYS A 89 -70.73 -27.66 75.69
C LYS A 89 -70.29 -26.41 74.93
N GLU A 90 -71.13 -25.38 74.85
CA GLU A 90 -70.77 -24.12 74.19
C GLU A 90 -69.68 -23.34 74.95
N ARG A 91 -69.68 -23.37 76.29
CA ARG A 91 -68.58 -22.83 77.10
C ARG A 91 -67.24 -23.49 76.79
N LYS A 92 -67.22 -24.83 76.66
CA LYS A 92 -66.01 -25.59 76.29
C LYS A 92 -65.53 -25.25 74.88
N LYS A 93 -66.44 -25.11 73.90
CA LYS A 93 -66.08 -24.65 72.55
C LYS A 93 -65.52 -23.23 72.56
N ASN A 94 -66.13 -22.31 73.31
CA ASN A 94 -65.61 -20.94 73.42
C ASN A 94 -64.23 -20.88 74.06
N GLN A 95 -63.95 -21.70 75.08
CA GLN A 95 -62.60 -21.83 75.63
C GLN A 95 -61.60 -22.34 74.59
N GLN A 96 -61.99 -23.33 73.77
CA GLN A 96 -61.16 -23.81 72.66
C GLN A 96 -60.88 -22.72 71.62
N TYR A 97 -61.90 -21.98 71.19
CA TYR A 97 -61.74 -20.86 70.26
C TYR A 97 -60.83 -19.77 70.81
N SER A 98 -60.95 -19.43 72.10
CA SER A 98 -60.06 -18.48 72.76
C SER A 98 -58.59 -18.94 72.69
N SER A 99 -58.33 -20.23 72.94
CA SER A 99 -56.96 -20.79 72.85
C SER A 99 -56.38 -20.78 71.42
N VAL A 100 -57.24 -20.88 70.40
CA VAL A 100 -56.84 -20.82 68.99
C VAL A 100 -56.55 -19.37 68.59
N ILE A 101 -57.38 -18.44 69.03
CA ILE A 101 -57.18 -17.00 68.79
C ILE A 101 -55.86 -16.54 69.40
N GLU A 102 -55.54 -16.93 70.64
CA GLU A 102 -54.27 -16.59 71.28
C GLU A 102 -53.06 -17.15 70.50
N ARG A 103 -53.15 -18.40 70.04
CA ARG A 103 -52.12 -19.01 69.18
C ARG A 103 -51.94 -18.24 67.88
N LEU A 104 -53.03 -17.91 67.17
CA LEU A 104 -52.98 -17.13 65.94
C LEU A 104 -52.39 -15.73 66.18
N HIS A 105 -52.73 -15.07 67.29
CA HIS A 105 -52.15 -13.78 67.66
C HIS A 105 -50.63 -13.86 67.85
N SER A 106 -50.13 -14.93 68.47
CA SER A 106 -48.68 -15.17 68.62
C SER A 106 -47.97 -15.36 67.27
N VAL A 107 -48.58 -16.11 66.35
CA VAL A 107 -48.03 -16.38 65.00
C VAL A 107 -48.00 -15.10 64.17
N VAL A 108 -49.08 -14.32 64.16
CA VAL A 108 -49.15 -13.04 63.46
C VAL A 108 -48.08 -12.07 64.00
N LYS A 109 -47.88 -12.03 65.31
CA LYS A 109 -46.83 -11.20 65.93
C LYS A 109 -45.43 -11.64 65.51
N GLN A 110 -45.16 -12.94 65.41
CA GLN A 110 -43.88 -13.46 64.91
C GLN A 110 -43.68 -13.15 63.42
N GLN A 111 -44.69 -13.33 62.58
CA GLN A 111 -44.60 -13.02 61.14
C GLN A 111 -44.36 -11.53 60.89
N LYS A 112 -45.03 -10.63 61.63
CA LYS A 112 -44.78 -9.18 61.55
C LYS A 112 -43.32 -8.82 61.83
N ARG A 113 -42.69 -9.46 62.83
CA ARG A 113 -41.25 -9.27 63.13
C ARG A 113 -40.35 -9.75 61.98
N LYS A 114 -40.67 -10.90 61.37
CA LYS A 114 -39.93 -11.46 60.24
C LYS A 114 -40.00 -10.56 59.00
N ILE A 115 -41.17 -10.00 58.70
CA ILE A 115 -41.36 -9.06 57.59
C ILE A 115 -40.50 -7.80 57.77
N VAL A 116 -40.44 -7.24 58.98
CA VAL A 116 -39.60 -6.06 59.26
C VAL A 116 -38.11 -6.35 59.04
N LEU A 117 -37.63 -7.52 59.47
CA LEU A 117 -36.24 -7.94 59.24
C LEU A 117 -35.93 -8.12 57.75
N LEU A 118 -36.81 -8.77 57.00
CA LEU A 118 -36.65 -8.98 55.56
C LEU A 118 -36.66 -7.65 54.79
N LYS A 119 -37.54 -6.71 55.14
CA LYS A 119 -37.53 -5.36 54.55
C LYS A 119 -36.20 -4.64 54.79
N LYS A 120 -35.64 -4.74 56.00
CA LYS A 120 -34.34 -4.15 56.32
C LYS A 120 -33.20 -4.77 55.49
N GLN A 121 -33.23 -6.09 55.27
CA GLN A 121 -32.25 -6.80 54.44
C GLN A 121 -32.38 -6.45 52.95
N ILE A 122 -33.60 -6.33 52.42
CA ILE A 122 -33.85 -5.92 51.03
C ILE A 122 -33.32 -4.52 50.78
N ASN A 123 -33.59 -3.57 51.70
CA ASN A 123 -33.10 -2.20 51.54
C ASN A 123 -31.58 -2.12 51.56
N ALA A 124 -30.92 -2.81 52.50
CA ALA A 124 -29.45 -2.86 52.53
C ALA A 124 -28.85 -3.48 51.26
N LYS A 125 -29.51 -4.49 50.69
CA LYS A 125 -29.07 -5.13 49.44
C LYS A 125 -29.28 -4.22 48.23
N ASN A 126 -30.37 -3.48 48.19
CA ASN A 126 -30.64 -2.51 47.12
C ASN A 126 -29.65 -1.35 47.16
N GLU A 127 -29.35 -0.79 48.34
CA GLU A 127 -28.33 0.26 48.49
C GLU A 127 -26.96 -0.20 47.98
N TYR A 128 -26.56 -1.45 48.29
CA TYR A 128 -25.32 -2.03 47.77
C TYR A 128 -25.34 -2.22 46.24
N SER A 129 -26.46 -2.70 45.67
CA SER A 129 -26.60 -2.85 44.22
C SER A 129 -26.56 -1.53 43.48
N TYR A 130 -27.15 -0.45 44.02
CA TYR A 130 -27.10 0.89 43.43
C TYR A 130 -25.69 1.51 43.44
N SER A 131 -24.84 1.15 44.41
CA SER A 131 -23.44 1.58 44.41
C SER A 131 -22.58 0.83 43.38
N GLN A 132 -22.89 -0.45 43.07
CA GLN A 132 -22.16 -1.22 42.05
C GLN A 132 -22.56 -0.86 40.61
N THR A 133 -23.82 -0.59 40.31
CA THR A 133 -24.25 -0.23 38.93
C THR A 133 -23.68 1.11 38.48
N ASN A 134 -23.53 2.09 39.38
CA ASN A 134 -22.93 3.38 39.04
C ASN A 134 -21.41 3.34 38.77
N GLN A 135 -20.70 2.27 39.16
CA GLN A 135 -19.29 2.08 38.79
C GLN A 135 -19.13 1.34 37.45
N ASN A 136 -20.01 0.35 37.18
CA ASN A 136 -19.93 -0.46 35.96
C ASN A 136 -20.45 0.26 34.70
N ASP A 137 -21.41 1.18 34.82
CA ASP A 137 -21.93 1.94 33.66
C ASP A 137 -20.91 2.97 33.11
N THR A 138 -19.97 3.44 33.94
CA THR A 138 -18.83 4.26 33.49
C THR A 138 -17.78 3.45 32.72
N GLU A 139 -17.45 2.24 33.17
CA GLU A 139 -16.43 1.40 32.50
C GLU A 139 -16.91 0.79 31.19
N ILE A 140 -18.18 0.37 31.08
CA ILE A 140 -18.72 -0.24 29.84
C ILE A 140 -18.83 0.81 28.72
N THR A 141 -19.14 2.07 29.07
CA THR A 141 -19.25 3.15 28.10
C THR A 141 -17.88 3.63 27.62
N GLU A 142 -16.85 3.68 28.49
CA GLU A 142 -15.47 3.99 28.10
C GLU A 142 -14.82 2.88 27.25
N VAL A 143 -15.02 1.60 27.58
CA VAL A 143 -14.45 0.48 26.82
C VAL A 143 -15.06 0.39 25.42
N SER A 144 -16.36 0.64 25.27
CA SER A 144 -17.02 0.60 23.95
C SER A 144 -16.67 1.81 23.08
N ILE A 145 -16.34 2.96 23.66
CA ILE A 145 -15.84 4.14 22.93
C ILE A 145 -14.38 3.91 22.50
N ASN A 146 -13.52 3.40 23.39
CA ASN A 146 -12.12 3.09 23.08
C ASN A 146 -11.97 2.05 21.95
N GLN A 147 -12.77 0.99 21.94
CA GLN A 147 -12.76 0.01 20.84
C GLN A 147 -13.19 0.61 19.50
N LYS A 148 -14.12 1.57 19.52
CA LYS A 148 -14.58 2.25 18.31
C LYS A 148 -13.52 3.21 17.77
N GLU A 149 -12.82 3.92 18.65
CA GLU A 149 -11.67 4.76 18.31
C GLU A 149 -10.51 3.93 17.78
N GLU A 150 -10.24 2.76 18.36
CA GLU A 150 -9.21 1.82 17.89
C GLU A 150 -9.53 1.25 16.51
N ILE A 151 -10.78 0.84 16.26
CA ILE A 151 -11.24 0.41 14.93
C ILE A 151 -11.14 1.55 13.91
N GLU A 152 -11.44 2.78 14.31
CA GLU A 152 -11.31 3.95 13.43
C GLU A 152 -9.84 4.29 13.16
N GLY A 153 -8.97 4.15 14.16
CA GLY A 153 -7.52 4.24 14.03
C GLY A 153 -6.96 3.21 13.06
N LEU A 154 -7.35 1.94 13.21
CA LEU A 154 -6.98 0.86 12.29
C LEU A 154 -7.47 1.12 10.87
N LYS A 155 -8.69 1.64 10.68
CA LYS A 155 -9.19 2.03 9.35
C LYS A 155 -8.38 3.16 8.72
N LYS A 156 -7.98 4.18 9.50
CA LYS A 156 -7.12 5.26 9.02
C LYS A 156 -5.75 4.73 8.60
N THR A 157 -5.16 3.85 9.41
CA THR A 157 -3.89 3.19 9.11
C THR A 157 -4.00 2.33 7.85
N LEU A 158 -5.09 1.58 7.68
CA LEU A 158 -5.33 0.75 6.51
C LEU A 158 -5.48 1.59 5.23
N ASN A 159 -6.18 2.72 5.30
CA ASN A 159 -6.25 3.68 4.19
C ASN A 159 -4.88 4.28 3.84
N ILE A 160 -4.03 4.56 4.84
CA ILE A 160 -2.66 5.04 4.60
C ILE A 160 -1.85 3.95 3.89
N TYR A 161 -1.91 2.70 4.34
CA TYR A 161 -1.24 1.59 3.67
C TYR A 161 -1.74 1.37 2.24
N GLU A 162 -3.05 1.47 2.00
CA GLU A 162 -3.63 1.37 0.66
C GLU A 162 -3.15 2.50 -0.26
N LYS A 163 -3.04 3.72 0.26
CA LYS A 163 -2.46 4.86 -0.47
C LYS A 163 -0.99 4.62 -0.82
N ILE A 164 -0.18 4.16 0.15
CA ILE A 164 1.24 3.84 -0.07
C ILE A 164 1.39 2.71 -1.09
N LEU A 165 0.56 1.66 -1.02
CA LEU A 165 0.57 0.55 -1.98
C LEU A 165 0.22 1.02 -3.40
N ASN A 166 -0.75 1.93 -3.54
CA ASN A 166 -1.11 2.50 -4.84
C ASN A 166 -0.01 3.42 -5.40
N GLU A 167 0.66 4.21 -4.55
CA GLU A 167 1.83 5.01 -4.93
C GLU A 167 3.00 4.11 -5.38
N GLN A 168 3.34 3.09 -4.58
CA GLN A 168 4.37 2.10 -4.92
C GLN A 168 4.06 1.37 -6.22
N LYS A 169 2.81 0.99 -6.45
CA LYS A 169 2.37 0.37 -7.70
C LYS A 169 2.60 1.30 -8.89
N SER A 170 2.22 2.57 -8.77
CA SER A 170 2.48 3.59 -9.80
C SER A 170 3.97 3.76 -10.07
N ASP A 171 4.81 3.75 -9.04
CA ASP A 171 6.26 3.90 -9.21
C ASP A 171 6.90 2.65 -9.84
N ILE A 172 6.43 1.45 -9.48
CA ILE A 172 6.81 0.20 -10.17
C ILE A 172 6.43 0.27 -11.65
N ASP A 173 5.23 0.74 -11.98
CA ASP A 173 4.77 0.88 -13.36
C ASP A 173 5.65 1.88 -14.14
N LYS A 174 6.05 3.01 -13.53
CA LYS A 174 6.99 3.96 -14.13
C LYS A 174 8.36 3.33 -14.37
N VAL A 175 8.92 2.65 -13.37
CA VAL A 175 10.23 1.97 -13.49
C VAL A 175 10.19 0.88 -14.56
N LEU A 176 9.10 0.13 -14.65
CA LEU A 176 8.92 -0.87 -15.71
C LEU A 176 8.85 -0.22 -17.10
N ASN A 177 8.19 0.93 -17.22
CA ASN A 177 8.11 1.66 -18.47
C ASN A 177 9.49 2.23 -18.87
N ASP A 178 10.23 2.81 -17.93
CA ASP A 178 11.60 3.31 -18.15
C ASP A 178 12.56 2.18 -18.53
N ARG A 179 12.45 1.02 -17.86
CA ARG A 179 13.20 -0.19 -18.22
C ARG A 179 12.91 -0.60 -19.66
N ASN A 180 11.65 -0.62 -20.07
CA ASN A 180 11.26 -1.00 -21.42
C ASN A 180 11.75 0.01 -22.46
N ASN A 181 11.70 1.31 -22.16
CA ASN A 181 12.27 2.37 -23.00
C ASN A 181 13.78 2.22 -23.16
N LEU A 182 14.51 1.92 -22.07
CA LEU A 182 15.95 1.66 -22.11
C LEU A 182 16.28 0.42 -22.93
N ILE A 183 15.49 -0.66 -22.80
CA ILE A 183 15.63 -1.86 -23.65
C ILE A 183 15.44 -1.50 -25.12
N GLU A 184 14.45 -0.66 -25.46
CA GLU A 184 14.23 -0.21 -26.84
C GLU A 184 15.41 0.62 -27.37
N VAL A 185 15.97 1.52 -26.54
CA VAL A 185 17.16 2.31 -26.88
C VAL A 185 18.38 1.40 -27.12
N ILE A 186 18.62 0.42 -26.24
CA ILE A 186 19.71 -0.55 -26.38
C ILE A 186 19.52 -1.39 -27.66
N GLN A 187 18.29 -1.81 -27.97
CA GLN A 187 17.99 -2.52 -29.22
C GLN A 187 18.28 -1.64 -30.45
N LYS A 188 17.87 -0.37 -30.43
CA LYS A 188 18.18 0.59 -31.50
C LYS A 188 19.68 0.81 -31.65
N GLN A 189 20.40 1.01 -30.55
CA GLN A 189 21.87 1.14 -30.55
C GLN A 189 22.54 -0.11 -31.11
N SER A 190 22.10 -1.30 -30.69
CA SER A 190 22.61 -2.58 -31.23
C SER A 190 22.37 -2.70 -32.74
N GLN A 191 21.21 -2.26 -33.24
CA GLN A 191 20.94 -2.19 -34.68
C GLN A 191 21.84 -1.17 -35.40
N TYR A 192 22.12 -0.01 -34.79
CA TYR A 192 23.05 0.97 -35.35
C TYR A 192 24.48 0.46 -35.41
N ILE A 193 24.95 -0.22 -34.35
CA ILE A 193 26.27 -0.87 -34.32
C ILE A 193 26.35 -1.93 -35.42
N PHE A 194 25.35 -2.79 -35.57
CA PHE A 194 25.34 -3.80 -36.63
C PHE A 194 25.36 -3.17 -38.04
N LYS A 195 24.64 -2.05 -38.22
CA LYS A 195 24.69 -1.28 -39.48
C LYS A 195 26.03 -0.59 -39.67
N SER A 196 26.67 -0.07 -38.62
CA SER A 196 27.98 0.55 -38.72
C SER A 196 29.06 -0.47 -39.01
N ASP A 197 29.00 -1.66 -38.41
CA ASP A 197 29.94 -2.75 -38.68
C ASP A 197 29.82 -3.20 -40.14
N SER A 198 28.59 -3.39 -40.65
CA SER A 198 28.38 -3.67 -42.08
C SER A 198 28.87 -2.54 -42.99
N PHE A 199 28.81 -1.29 -42.54
CA PHE A 199 29.34 -0.14 -43.27
C PHE A 199 30.87 -0.08 -43.22
N ILE A 200 31.48 -0.42 -42.08
CA ILE A 200 32.92 -0.56 -41.90
C ILE A 200 33.42 -1.69 -42.79
N ASP A 201 32.79 -2.86 -42.81
CA ASP A 201 33.14 -3.98 -43.69
C ASP A 201 33.08 -3.57 -45.17
N LYS A 202 32.07 -2.80 -45.56
CA LYS A 202 31.95 -2.24 -46.92
C LYS A 202 33.03 -1.21 -47.21
N LEU A 203 33.40 -0.37 -46.24
CA LEU A 203 34.49 0.59 -46.38
C LEU A 203 35.84 -0.11 -46.46
N GLU A 204 36.09 -1.12 -45.66
CA GLU A 204 37.30 -1.95 -45.73
C GLU A 204 37.39 -2.68 -47.07
N SER A 205 36.26 -3.21 -47.56
CA SER A 205 36.19 -3.85 -48.88
C SER A 205 36.41 -2.84 -50.01
N LYS A 206 35.81 -1.65 -49.93
CA LYS A 206 36.03 -0.55 -50.89
C LYS A 206 37.43 0.03 -50.79
N GLN A 207 38.05 0.06 -49.61
CA GLN A 207 39.41 0.52 -49.42
C GLN A 207 40.39 -0.51 -49.98
N LYS A 208 40.13 -1.81 -49.80
CA LYS A 208 40.84 -2.90 -50.50
C LYS A 208 40.71 -2.78 -52.03
N GLU A 209 39.53 -2.42 -52.54
CA GLU A 209 39.32 -2.16 -53.98
C GLU A 209 39.90 -0.83 -54.49
N GLN A 210 39.93 0.21 -53.67
CA GLN A 210 40.51 1.52 -54.01
C GLN A 210 42.03 1.52 -53.92
N ILE A 211 42.64 0.72 -53.04
CA ILE A 211 44.08 0.46 -53.05
C ILE A 211 44.51 -0.18 -54.39
N ILE A 212 43.62 -0.90 -55.07
CA ILE A 212 43.85 -1.44 -56.43
C ILE A 212 43.60 -0.40 -57.53
N LYS A 213 42.86 0.70 -57.27
CA LYS A 213 42.47 1.70 -58.29
C LYS A 213 43.15 3.07 -58.16
N ILE A 214 43.83 3.37 -57.05
CA ILE A 214 44.53 4.65 -56.83
C ILE A 214 46.01 4.50 -57.21
N GLU A 215 46.26 4.28 -58.50
CA GLU A 215 47.57 4.50 -59.12
C GLU A 215 47.59 5.76 -60.01
N ASN A 216 46.45 6.45 -60.24
CA ASN A 216 46.42 7.58 -61.18
C ASN A 216 45.35 8.65 -60.86
N LYS A 217 45.68 9.67 -60.04
CA LYS A 217 45.47 11.12 -60.33
C LYS A 217 45.66 12.01 -59.09
N PRO A 218 46.20 13.24 -59.25
CA PRO A 218 46.44 14.19 -58.17
C PRO A 218 45.25 15.14 -57.91
N ILE A 219 45.20 15.61 -56.65
CA ILE A 219 44.18 16.47 -56.03
C ILE A 219 44.59 17.94 -56.16
N ASN A 220 43.63 18.83 -56.44
CA ASN A 220 43.79 20.29 -56.34
C ASN A 220 42.90 20.85 -55.22
N LYS A 221 43.49 21.64 -54.33
CA LYS A 221 42.87 22.37 -53.20
C LYS A 221 42.59 23.83 -53.61
N SER A 222 41.54 24.45 -53.06
CA SER A 222 41.54 25.90 -52.83
C SER A 222 40.79 26.31 -51.55
N PHE A 223 41.34 27.36 -50.94
CA PHE A 223 41.00 28.08 -49.70
C PHE A 223 39.88 29.12 -49.86
N CYS A 224 39.30 29.61 -48.74
CA CYS A 224 39.09 31.03 -48.32
C CYS A 224 38.15 31.06 -47.08
N LYS A 225 38.53 31.56 -45.90
CA LYS A 225 38.70 32.94 -45.36
C LYS A 225 37.40 33.56 -44.79
N ALA A 226 37.48 33.89 -43.50
CA ALA A 226 36.50 34.59 -42.68
C ALA A 226 36.63 36.12 -42.78
N ASP A 227 35.57 36.85 -42.41
CA ASP A 227 35.66 38.16 -41.74
C ASP A 227 34.33 38.51 -41.02
N ASN A 228 34.47 39.18 -39.87
CA ASN A 228 33.45 39.60 -38.90
C ASN A 228 32.64 40.84 -39.35
N ASP A 229 31.40 40.99 -38.86
CA ASP A 229 31.04 42.06 -37.91
C ASP A 229 29.52 42.14 -37.59
N MET A 230 29.24 42.35 -36.28
CA MET A 230 28.08 43.03 -35.67
C MET A 230 26.66 42.44 -35.83
N GLU A 231 26.20 41.79 -34.75
CA GLU A 231 24.81 41.55 -34.27
C GLU A 231 23.63 41.69 -35.26
N ASN A 232 23.83 41.14 -36.45
CA ASN A 232 22.79 40.51 -37.23
C ASN A 232 22.91 39.01 -36.91
N ILE A 233 21.81 38.28 -36.73
CA ILE A 233 21.92 36.82 -36.76
C ILE A 233 22.50 36.50 -38.14
N ASP A 234 23.77 36.10 -38.18
CA ASP A 234 24.39 35.63 -39.40
C ASP A 234 23.74 34.29 -39.72
N TRP A 235 22.72 34.35 -40.56
CA TRP A 235 22.08 33.17 -41.10
C TRP A 235 23.10 32.56 -42.05
N SER A 236 23.96 31.68 -41.53
CA SER A 236 24.89 30.87 -42.31
C SER A 236 24.10 29.88 -43.18
N LEU A 237 23.53 30.41 -44.26
CA LEU A 237 22.73 29.66 -45.23
C LEU A 237 23.60 28.93 -46.26
N GLU A 238 24.94 29.04 -46.16
CA GLU A 238 25.91 28.47 -47.10
C GLU A 238 25.83 26.95 -47.26
N ASN A 239 25.28 26.26 -46.27
CA ASN A 239 25.12 24.80 -46.29
C ASN A 239 23.80 24.32 -46.91
N PHE A 240 22.93 25.23 -47.36
CA PHE A 240 21.67 24.90 -48.00
C PHE A 240 21.75 25.10 -49.52
N PRO A 241 21.01 24.31 -50.33
CA PRO A 241 20.98 24.52 -51.78
C PRO A 241 20.45 25.90 -52.14
N ASP A 242 20.98 26.48 -53.23
CA ASP A 242 20.65 27.84 -53.68
C ASP A 242 19.14 28.11 -53.78
N ASP A 243 18.35 27.12 -54.22
CA ASP A 243 16.89 27.23 -54.34
C ASP A 243 16.19 27.44 -52.99
N VAL A 244 16.72 26.84 -51.92
CA VAL A 244 16.21 26.97 -50.55
C VAL A 244 16.70 28.27 -49.94
N VAL A 245 17.96 28.63 -50.20
CA VAL A 245 18.55 29.92 -49.80
C VAL A 245 17.78 31.09 -50.40
N GLN A 246 17.37 31.01 -51.68
CA GLN A 246 16.56 32.03 -52.34
C GLN A 246 15.20 32.26 -51.65
N ILE A 247 14.63 31.24 -51.02
CA ILE A 247 13.35 31.34 -50.31
C ILE A 247 13.56 31.80 -48.85
N MET A 248 14.63 31.37 -48.20
CA MET A 248 14.94 31.71 -46.81
C MET A 248 15.52 33.11 -46.65
N LYS A 249 16.40 33.53 -47.56
CA LYS A 249 17.12 34.80 -47.49
C LYS A 249 16.20 36.04 -47.39
N PRO A 250 15.13 36.18 -48.19
CA PRO A 250 14.21 37.31 -48.08
C PRO A 250 13.44 37.36 -46.76
N VAL A 251 13.27 36.21 -46.08
CA VAL A 251 12.58 36.11 -44.79
C VAL A 251 13.55 36.37 -43.64
N ALA A 252 14.76 35.83 -43.74
CA ALA A 252 15.84 35.96 -42.77
C ALA A 252 16.36 37.41 -42.67
N GLU A 253 16.54 38.08 -43.81
CA GLU A 253 17.06 39.46 -43.90
C GLU A 253 15.99 40.54 -43.71
N ASN A 254 14.71 40.16 -43.56
CA ASN A 254 13.62 41.12 -43.39
C ASN A 254 13.57 41.71 -41.98
N ASN A 255 14.28 42.82 -41.79
CA ASN A 255 14.35 43.53 -40.51
C ASN A 255 13.01 44.15 -40.06
N CYS A 256 11.98 44.19 -40.90
CA CYS A 256 10.64 44.63 -40.51
C CYS A 256 9.85 43.56 -39.74
N ILE A 257 10.34 42.32 -39.70
CA ILE A 257 9.70 41.20 -39.00
C ILE A 257 10.46 40.92 -37.68
N PRO A 258 9.76 40.79 -36.54
CA PRO A 258 10.38 40.42 -35.27
C PRO A 258 11.20 39.13 -35.39
N ILE A 259 12.34 39.07 -34.70
CA ILE A 259 13.33 38.00 -34.85
C ILE A 259 12.73 36.60 -34.61
N ASN A 260 11.86 36.45 -33.62
CA ASN A 260 11.17 35.19 -33.33
C ASN A 260 10.27 34.74 -34.50
N THR A 261 9.60 35.69 -35.16
CA THR A 261 8.73 35.40 -36.30
C THR A 261 9.55 35.06 -37.55
N ARG A 262 10.72 35.70 -37.75
CA ARG A 262 11.68 35.32 -38.79
C ARG A 262 12.20 33.91 -38.56
N THR A 263 12.68 33.60 -37.36
CA THR A 263 13.18 32.28 -36.99
C THR A 263 12.13 31.20 -37.22
N HIS A 264 10.87 31.44 -36.85
CA HIS A 264 9.79 30.49 -37.07
C HIS A 264 9.53 30.23 -38.57
N HIS A 265 9.55 31.26 -39.41
CA HIS A 265 9.36 31.08 -40.86
C HIS A 265 10.54 30.39 -41.51
N VAL A 266 11.76 30.75 -41.13
CA VAL A 266 12.99 30.10 -41.61
C VAL A 266 12.98 28.62 -41.21
N MET A 267 12.62 28.29 -39.97
CA MET A 267 12.48 26.89 -39.53
C MET A 267 11.38 26.12 -40.26
N SER A 268 10.26 26.76 -40.60
CA SER A 268 9.20 26.14 -41.40
C SER A 268 9.67 25.79 -42.81
N ILE A 269 10.47 26.66 -43.43
CA ILE A 269 11.08 26.42 -44.74
C ILE A 269 12.09 25.27 -44.66
N ILE A 270 12.95 25.26 -43.62
CA ILE A 270 13.91 24.16 -43.37
C ILE A 270 13.16 22.84 -43.18
N SER A 271 12.13 22.80 -42.35
CA SER A 271 11.37 21.58 -42.08
C SER A 271 10.74 20.98 -43.35
N ARG A 272 10.15 21.82 -44.22
CA ARG A 272 9.62 21.36 -45.51
C ARG A 272 10.72 20.84 -46.44
N TYR A 273 11.87 21.50 -46.46
CA TYR A 273 13.01 21.05 -47.25
C TYR A 273 13.54 19.70 -46.73
N THR A 274 13.74 19.54 -45.42
CA THR A 274 14.21 18.29 -44.81
C THR A 274 13.27 17.14 -45.13
N ASN A 275 11.95 17.33 -45.01
CA ASN A 275 10.96 16.30 -45.34
C ASN A 275 10.99 15.90 -46.82
N ASN A 276 11.21 16.86 -47.73
CA ASN A 276 11.36 16.58 -49.16
C ASN A 276 12.66 15.83 -49.49
N VAL A 277 13.76 16.19 -48.81
CA VAL A 277 15.06 15.52 -48.94
C VAL A 277 14.97 14.09 -48.43
N GLU A 278 14.34 13.88 -47.28
CA GLU A 278 14.11 12.56 -46.70
C GLU A 278 13.28 11.68 -47.65
N SER A 279 12.18 12.21 -48.20
CA SER A 279 11.38 11.52 -49.21
C SER A 279 12.17 11.17 -50.49
N SER A 280 13.10 12.04 -50.90
CA SER A 280 14.00 11.78 -52.03
C SER A 280 15.03 10.68 -51.72
N TYR A 281 15.57 10.66 -50.51
CA TYR A 281 16.47 9.60 -50.06
C TYR A 281 15.75 8.25 -49.95
N ASP A 282 14.52 8.20 -49.46
CA ASP A 282 13.73 6.97 -49.40
C ASP A 282 13.45 6.39 -50.79
N ASN A 283 13.17 7.26 -51.77
CA ASN A 283 13.03 6.86 -53.17
C ASN A 283 14.34 6.32 -53.76
N LYS A 284 15.49 6.97 -53.46
CA LYS A 284 16.80 6.47 -53.89
C LYS A 284 17.17 5.15 -53.21
N LEU A 285 16.86 5.00 -51.92
CA LEU A 285 17.08 3.79 -51.15
C LEU A 285 16.26 2.62 -51.72
N SER A 286 15.04 2.89 -52.15
CA SER A 286 14.17 1.92 -52.81
C SER A 286 14.76 1.45 -54.14
N LYS A 287 15.25 2.38 -54.99
CA LYS A 287 15.98 2.03 -56.22
C LYS A 287 17.24 1.22 -55.96
N PHE A 288 18.05 1.58 -54.96
CA PHE A 288 19.25 0.81 -54.61
C PHE A 288 18.92 -0.60 -54.10
N LYS A 289 17.78 -0.78 -53.42
CA LYS A 289 17.31 -2.12 -53.04
C LYS A 289 16.95 -2.96 -54.27
N GLU A 290 16.25 -2.37 -55.24
CA GLU A 290 15.93 -3.04 -56.51
C GLU A 290 17.20 -3.41 -57.29
N GLU A 291 18.15 -2.48 -57.43
CA GLU A 291 19.44 -2.75 -58.09
C GLU A 291 20.23 -3.85 -57.36
N ASN A 292 20.23 -3.85 -56.02
CA ASN A 292 20.92 -4.87 -55.24
C ASN A 292 20.26 -6.25 -55.35
N GLN A 293 18.93 -6.32 -55.46
CA GLN A 293 18.22 -7.55 -55.77
C GLN A 293 18.56 -8.06 -57.17
N GLU A 294 18.68 -7.16 -58.15
CA GLU A 294 19.08 -7.52 -59.51
C GLU A 294 20.54 -8.02 -59.55
N THR A 295 21.48 -7.39 -58.85
CA THR A 295 22.86 -7.87 -58.76
C THR A 295 22.96 -9.20 -58.02
N GLN A 296 22.17 -9.39 -56.96
CA GLN A 296 22.12 -10.66 -56.23
C GLN A 296 21.56 -11.78 -57.11
N LYS A 297 20.57 -11.48 -57.95
CA LYS A 297 20.07 -12.40 -58.97
C LYS A 297 21.15 -12.74 -60.00
N LYS A 298 21.86 -11.74 -60.53
CA LYS A 298 22.98 -11.96 -61.46
C LYS A 298 24.10 -12.80 -60.84
N LEU A 299 24.41 -12.59 -59.57
CA LEU A 299 25.40 -13.38 -58.83
C LEU A 299 24.94 -14.83 -58.68
N SER A 300 23.67 -15.04 -58.30
CA SER A 300 23.07 -16.38 -58.22
C SER A 300 23.10 -17.11 -59.56
N ASP A 301 22.73 -16.42 -60.65
CA ASP A 301 22.80 -16.95 -62.02
C ASP A 301 24.25 -17.29 -62.42
N PHE A 302 25.22 -16.46 -62.02
CA PHE A 302 26.64 -16.69 -62.28
C PHE A 302 27.19 -17.90 -61.50
N VAL A 303 26.88 -18.01 -60.20
CA VAL A 303 27.24 -19.14 -59.35
C VAL A 303 26.63 -20.43 -59.91
N SER A 304 25.37 -20.39 -60.31
CA SER A 304 24.69 -21.51 -60.97
C SER A 304 25.36 -21.90 -62.29
N GLY A 305 25.86 -20.92 -63.06
CA GLY A 305 26.64 -21.15 -64.28
C GLY A 305 28.00 -21.81 -64.03
N ILE A 306 28.70 -21.41 -62.96
CA ILE A 306 29.95 -22.05 -62.54
C ILE A 306 29.69 -23.49 -62.10
N LEU A 307 28.70 -23.72 -61.25
CA LEU A 307 28.33 -25.05 -60.77
C LEU A 307 27.94 -25.98 -61.93
N SER A 308 27.17 -25.46 -62.90
CA SER A 308 26.82 -26.19 -64.13
C SER A 308 28.06 -26.56 -64.96
N SER A 309 29.04 -25.66 -65.05
CA SER A 309 30.29 -25.89 -65.81
C SER A 309 31.24 -26.87 -65.10
N LEU A 310 31.16 -26.94 -63.77
CA LEU A 310 31.89 -27.91 -62.93
C LEU A 310 31.16 -29.27 -62.84
N GLY A 311 29.95 -29.39 -63.40
CA GLY A 311 29.17 -30.63 -63.43
C GLY A 311 28.45 -30.98 -62.12
N GLU A 312 28.28 -30.01 -61.21
CA GLU A 312 27.71 -30.23 -59.89
C GLU A 312 26.28 -29.70 -59.79
N LYS A 313 25.40 -30.46 -59.13
CA LYS A 313 23.95 -30.21 -59.08
C LYS A 313 23.44 -29.61 -57.76
N ASN A 314 24.31 -29.40 -56.77
CA ASN A 314 23.93 -28.97 -55.43
C ASN A 314 24.55 -27.61 -55.09
N ASP A 315 23.82 -26.83 -54.28
CA ASP A 315 24.27 -25.56 -53.71
C ASP A 315 25.48 -25.81 -52.81
N LEU A 316 26.68 -25.54 -53.35
CA LEU A 316 27.93 -25.60 -52.59
C LEU A 316 28.23 -24.24 -51.97
N PRO A 317 28.82 -24.23 -50.77
CA PRO A 317 29.27 -22.99 -50.15
C PRO A 317 30.35 -22.31 -51.02
N GLU A 318 30.30 -20.98 -51.09
CA GLU A 318 31.12 -20.15 -51.99
C GLU A 318 32.63 -20.46 -51.90
N ASN A 319 33.11 -20.83 -50.71
CA ASN A 319 34.50 -21.22 -50.46
C ASN A 319 34.89 -22.52 -51.19
N GLU A 320 34.01 -23.52 -51.25
CA GLU A 320 34.28 -24.78 -51.95
C GLU A 320 34.27 -24.61 -53.48
N ILE A 321 33.47 -23.65 -53.98
CA ILE A 321 33.47 -23.28 -55.40
C ILE A 321 34.82 -22.64 -55.76
N VAL A 322 35.32 -21.72 -54.92
CA VAL A 322 36.62 -21.08 -55.12
C VAL A 322 37.77 -22.09 -55.08
N ASP A 323 37.72 -23.07 -54.17
CA ASP A 323 38.73 -24.12 -54.08
C ASP A 323 38.75 -24.99 -55.34
N LYS A 324 37.58 -25.40 -55.86
CA LYS A 324 37.49 -26.17 -57.10
C LYS A 324 37.92 -25.37 -58.33
N VAL A 325 37.56 -24.10 -58.44
CA VAL A 325 38.03 -23.22 -59.52
C VAL A 325 39.55 -23.03 -59.44
N SER A 326 40.10 -22.90 -58.23
CA SER A 326 41.54 -22.80 -57.99
C SER A 326 42.27 -24.09 -58.38
N GLN A 327 41.69 -25.24 -58.09
CA GLN A 327 42.21 -26.55 -58.50
C GLN A 327 42.23 -26.70 -60.02
N VAL A 328 41.14 -26.36 -60.71
CA VAL A 328 41.07 -26.38 -62.18
C VAL A 328 42.08 -25.39 -62.81
N SER A 329 42.25 -24.22 -62.21
CA SER A 329 43.25 -23.22 -62.63
C SER A 329 44.68 -23.76 -62.47
N HIS A 330 44.96 -24.43 -61.35
CA HIS A 330 46.25 -25.07 -61.09
C HIS A 330 46.55 -26.19 -62.09
N ASP A 331 45.56 -27.03 -62.39
CA ASP A 331 45.69 -28.11 -63.38
C ASP A 331 45.94 -27.56 -64.79
N ASN A 332 45.28 -26.45 -65.16
CA ASN A 332 45.51 -25.77 -66.43
C ASN A 332 46.92 -25.15 -66.51
N LEU A 333 47.43 -24.60 -65.41
CA LEU A 333 48.81 -24.09 -65.33
C LEU A 333 49.84 -25.23 -65.54
N LEU A 334 49.62 -26.38 -64.89
CA LEU A 334 50.44 -27.59 -65.03
C LEU A 334 50.44 -28.11 -66.47
N LEU A 335 49.27 -28.12 -67.12
CA LEU A 335 49.15 -28.46 -68.54
C LEU A 335 49.90 -27.48 -69.44
N LYS A 336 49.80 -26.16 -69.20
CA LYS A 336 50.56 -25.15 -69.95
C LYS A 336 52.07 -25.28 -69.77
N GLN A 337 52.54 -25.60 -68.57
CA GLN A 337 53.97 -25.88 -68.33
C GLN A 337 54.44 -27.09 -69.13
N LYS A 338 53.71 -28.20 -69.12
CA LYS A 338 54.04 -29.39 -69.94
C LYS A 338 54.04 -29.08 -71.45
N VAL A 339 53.10 -28.26 -71.93
CA VAL A 339 53.08 -27.81 -73.33
C VAL A 339 54.31 -26.97 -73.67
N ASN A 340 54.72 -26.05 -72.79
CA ASN A 340 55.92 -25.24 -72.99
C ASN A 340 57.23 -26.07 -72.92
N GLU A 341 57.30 -27.08 -72.07
CA GLU A 341 58.44 -28.00 -71.99
C GLU A 341 58.59 -28.83 -73.27
N LEU A 342 57.47 -29.26 -73.87
CA LEU A 342 57.46 -29.92 -75.18
C LEU A 342 57.87 -28.96 -76.31
N ASP A 343 57.47 -27.69 -76.25
CA ASP A 343 57.81 -26.66 -77.24
C ASP A 343 59.30 -26.23 -77.16
N LEU A 344 59.86 -26.19 -75.95
CA LEU A 344 61.28 -25.96 -75.69
C LEU A 344 62.14 -27.15 -76.16
N SER A 345 61.65 -28.38 -75.99
CA SER A 345 62.30 -29.58 -76.52
C SER A 345 62.36 -29.60 -78.05
N LEU A 346 61.46 -28.87 -78.72
CA LEU A 346 61.39 -28.72 -80.18
C LEU A 346 62.36 -27.64 -80.72
N LYS A 347 62.69 -26.61 -79.93
CA LYS A 347 63.58 -25.49 -80.32
C LYS A 347 65.08 -25.78 -80.17
N VAL A 348 65.47 -26.71 -79.30
CA VAL A 348 66.88 -27.08 -79.07
C VAL A 348 67.48 -27.89 -80.25
N ALA A 349 66.67 -28.35 -81.20
CA ALA A 349 67.11 -29.07 -82.40
C ALA A 349 67.68 -28.16 -83.52
N SER A 350 67.67 -26.83 -83.38
CA SER A 350 68.09 -25.93 -84.45
C SER A 350 69.07 -24.84 -83.98
N SER A 351 70.26 -24.86 -84.59
CA SER A 351 71.24 -23.78 -84.81
C SER A 351 72.46 -23.65 -83.86
N LYS A 352 73.65 -23.63 -84.49
CA LYS A 352 74.99 -23.40 -83.92
C LYS A 352 75.76 -22.49 -84.91
N LYS A 353 76.66 -21.63 -84.37
CA LYS A 353 77.72 -20.74 -84.98
C LYS A 353 77.38 -19.24 -84.90
N ILE A 354 78.18 -18.26 -84.39
CA ILE A 354 79.60 -17.96 -84.04
C ILE A 354 80.15 -16.78 -84.90
N ASP A 355 80.93 -15.89 -84.23
CA ASP A 355 81.89 -14.81 -84.66
C ASP A 355 81.36 -13.43 -85.07
N ILE A 356 81.77 -12.25 -84.54
CA ILE A 356 83.06 -11.58 -84.14
C ILE A 356 83.90 -11.06 -85.33
N ASN A 357 84.12 -9.72 -85.40
CA ASN A 357 85.45 -9.09 -85.58
C ASN A 357 85.47 -7.54 -85.64
N GLU A 358 86.56 -6.98 -85.09
CA GLU A 358 86.99 -5.56 -84.97
C GLU A 358 87.95 -5.14 -86.12
N THR A 359 88.14 -3.86 -86.50
CA THR A 359 89.18 -2.86 -86.05
C THR A 359 89.41 -1.86 -87.24
N PRO A 360 89.92 -0.58 -87.12
CA PRO A 360 91.31 -0.23 -86.73
C PRO A 360 91.53 1.14 -86.03
N THR A 361 92.27 1.20 -84.91
CA THR A 361 92.30 2.38 -84.00
C THR A 361 93.69 2.81 -83.52
N VAL A 362 94.59 3.25 -84.39
CA VAL A 362 95.89 3.86 -83.97
C VAL A 362 95.89 5.39 -84.03
N LYS A 363 95.15 6.01 -84.96
CA LYS A 363 94.91 7.48 -84.93
C LYS A 363 93.93 7.90 -83.83
N ASN A 364 92.95 7.04 -83.51
CA ASN A 364 92.05 7.26 -82.37
C ASN A 364 92.77 7.22 -81.02
N LEU A 365 93.86 6.43 -80.89
CA LEU A 365 94.63 6.31 -79.64
C LEU A 365 95.32 7.62 -79.22
N ASN A 366 95.82 8.42 -80.17
CA ASN A 366 96.49 9.69 -79.83
C ASN A 366 95.50 10.82 -79.51
N GLN A 367 94.33 10.83 -80.15
CA GLN A 367 93.22 11.72 -79.79
C GLN A 367 92.68 11.38 -78.39
N THR A 368 92.46 10.09 -78.12
CA THR A 368 92.02 9.61 -76.80
C THR A 368 93.03 9.89 -75.70
N ILE A 369 94.34 9.87 -75.95
CA ILE A 369 95.33 10.24 -74.92
C ILE A 369 95.21 11.71 -74.49
N LYS A 370 94.94 12.64 -75.42
CA LYS A 370 94.71 14.05 -75.07
C LYS A 370 93.39 14.24 -74.32
N GLU A 371 92.34 13.57 -74.78
CA GLU A 371 91.03 13.58 -74.12
C GLU A 371 91.11 12.97 -72.72
N LEU A 372 91.83 11.86 -72.54
CA LEU A 372 92.08 11.21 -71.26
C LEU A 372 92.85 12.12 -70.28
N LYS A 373 93.81 12.91 -70.76
CA LYS A 373 94.50 13.90 -69.90
C LYS A 373 93.58 15.04 -69.47
N ALA A 374 92.73 15.55 -70.35
CA ALA A 374 91.73 16.56 -70.00
C ALA A 374 90.67 15.98 -69.04
N GLN A 375 90.24 14.73 -69.28
CA GLN A 375 89.32 13.99 -68.44
C GLN A 375 89.91 13.70 -67.06
N ASN A 376 91.21 13.38 -66.96
CA ASN A 376 91.87 13.20 -65.66
C ASN A 376 91.91 14.50 -64.84
N LYS A 377 92.09 15.66 -65.49
CA LYS A 377 92.00 16.95 -64.78
C LYS A 377 90.59 17.24 -64.28
N ARG A 378 89.55 16.94 -65.08
CA ARG A 378 88.15 17.05 -64.64
C ARG A 378 87.84 16.11 -63.48
N ARG A 379 88.23 14.83 -63.59
CA ARG A 379 88.10 13.85 -62.50
C ARG A 379 88.81 14.29 -61.23
N ALA A 380 89.97 14.93 -61.32
CA ALA A 380 90.67 15.44 -60.14
C ALA A 380 89.91 16.58 -59.44
N ILE A 381 89.17 17.41 -60.18
CA ILE A 381 88.30 18.46 -59.62
C ILE A 381 87.04 17.82 -59.02
N GLU A 382 86.39 16.91 -59.75
CA GLU A 382 85.21 16.17 -59.29
C GLU A 382 85.51 15.38 -58.01
N ILE A 383 86.70 14.76 -57.89
CA ILE A 383 87.13 14.06 -56.67
C ILE A 383 87.30 15.04 -55.50
N LYS A 384 87.80 16.25 -55.73
CA LYS A 384 87.92 17.27 -54.67
C LYS A 384 86.54 17.75 -54.20
N GLU A 385 85.62 17.98 -55.14
CA GLU A 385 84.23 18.36 -54.85
C GLU A 385 83.47 17.24 -54.13
N CYS A 386 83.63 15.99 -54.57
CA CYS A 386 83.08 14.82 -53.86
C CYS A 386 83.65 14.70 -52.45
N LYS A 387 84.95 14.94 -52.27
CA LYS A 387 85.58 14.90 -50.94
C LYS A 387 85.06 16.01 -50.02
N SER A 388 84.86 17.23 -50.52
CA SER A 388 84.24 18.31 -49.73
C SER A 388 82.78 18.01 -49.40
N ALA A 389 82.00 17.52 -50.35
CA ALA A 389 80.61 17.13 -50.13
C ALA A 389 80.49 15.98 -49.11
N PHE A 390 81.41 15.01 -49.15
CA PHE A 390 81.47 13.92 -48.19
C PHE A 390 81.76 14.42 -46.77
N ILE A 391 82.73 15.33 -46.60
CA ILE A 391 83.04 15.93 -45.30
C ILE A 391 81.84 16.72 -44.76
N GLU A 392 81.15 17.46 -45.62
CA GLU A 392 79.94 18.20 -45.23
C GLU A 392 78.79 17.26 -44.84
N CYS A 393 78.57 16.17 -45.59
CA CYS A 393 77.58 15.15 -45.24
C CYS A 393 77.93 14.46 -43.91
N GLN A 394 79.21 14.16 -43.68
CA GLN A 394 79.67 13.57 -42.42
C GLN A 394 79.43 14.51 -41.24
N LYS A 395 79.65 15.82 -41.43
CA LYS A 395 79.34 16.82 -40.40
C LYS A 395 77.84 16.91 -40.12
N LYS A 396 77.00 16.99 -41.16
CA LYS A 396 75.54 17.02 -41.01
C LYS A 396 75.00 15.77 -40.30
N ALA A 397 75.52 14.59 -40.65
CA ALA A 397 75.15 13.33 -39.99
C ALA A 397 75.58 13.31 -38.50
N SER A 398 76.72 13.93 -38.18
CA SER A 398 77.16 14.10 -36.78
C SER A 398 76.24 15.04 -36.01
N ASP A 399 75.89 16.19 -36.58
CA ASP A 399 75.01 17.19 -35.97
C ASP A 399 73.60 16.61 -35.76
N GLU A 400 73.08 15.85 -36.74
CA GLU A 400 71.80 15.15 -36.66
C GLU A 400 71.81 14.07 -35.56
N LYS A 401 72.89 13.30 -35.45
CA LYS A 401 73.07 12.31 -34.38
C LYS A 401 73.04 12.98 -33.00
N GLU A 402 73.70 14.13 -32.84
CA GLU A 402 73.74 14.87 -31.57
C GLU A 402 72.37 15.45 -31.20
N LEU A 403 71.61 15.95 -32.19
CA LEU A 403 70.21 16.37 -32.01
C LEU A 403 69.32 15.20 -31.58
N LEU A 404 69.46 14.03 -32.21
CA LEU A 404 68.69 12.83 -31.85
C LEU A 404 69.02 12.35 -30.43
N ILE A 405 70.30 12.39 -30.03
CA ILE A 405 70.71 12.06 -28.65
C ILE A 405 70.06 13.04 -27.66
N SER A 406 70.15 14.34 -27.92
CA SER A 406 69.56 15.37 -27.06
C SER A 406 68.02 15.28 -26.99
N SER A 407 67.38 14.85 -28.08
CA SER A 407 65.95 14.58 -28.12
C SER A 407 65.58 13.34 -27.31
N ASN A 408 66.35 12.27 -27.41
CA ASN A 408 66.15 11.04 -26.63
C ASN A 408 66.34 11.26 -25.13
N GLU A 409 67.31 12.10 -24.74
CA GLU A 409 67.52 12.46 -23.32
C GLU A 409 66.33 13.24 -22.76
N ARG A 410 65.76 14.17 -23.54
CA ARG A 410 64.52 14.88 -23.16
C ARG A 410 63.33 13.94 -23.03
N MET A 411 63.11 13.05 -24.00
CA MET A 411 62.03 12.06 -23.91
C MET A 411 62.19 11.12 -22.71
N LYS A 412 63.41 10.68 -22.39
CA LYS A 412 63.66 9.88 -21.19
C LYS A 412 63.34 10.63 -19.90
N HIS A 413 63.63 11.93 -19.86
CA HIS A 413 63.28 12.76 -18.70
C HIS A 413 61.76 12.88 -18.55
N GLU A 414 61.04 13.15 -19.64
CA GLU A 414 59.57 13.25 -19.66
C GLU A 414 58.91 11.92 -19.29
N ILE A 415 59.42 10.78 -19.78
CA ILE A 415 58.96 9.44 -19.36
C ILE A 415 59.17 9.25 -17.85
N GLY A 416 60.30 9.71 -17.30
CA GLY A 416 60.56 9.65 -15.86
C GLY A 416 59.58 10.49 -15.05
N GLU A 417 59.27 11.71 -15.50
CA GLU A 417 58.27 12.58 -14.86
C GLU A 417 56.87 11.98 -14.91
N LEU A 418 56.47 11.41 -16.05
CA LEU A 418 55.18 10.72 -16.20
C LEU A 418 55.10 9.46 -15.33
N GLN A 419 56.19 8.69 -15.19
CA GLN A 419 56.24 7.56 -14.27
C GLN A 419 56.08 7.99 -12.82
N GLU A 420 56.71 9.09 -12.42
CA GLU A 420 56.55 9.64 -11.07
C GLU A 420 55.11 10.10 -10.80
N GLN A 421 54.49 10.80 -11.76
CA GLN A 421 53.09 11.19 -11.66
C GLN A 421 52.14 9.98 -11.58
N TYR A 422 52.42 8.93 -12.37
CA TYR A 422 51.67 7.68 -12.31
C TYR A 422 51.78 7.02 -10.94
N ASN A 423 52.98 6.97 -10.36
CA ASN A 423 53.19 6.39 -9.03
C ASN A 423 52.42 7.17 -7.95
N ILE A 424 52.47 8.51 -7.97
CA ILE A 424 51.72 9.35 -7.03
C ILE A 424 50.21 9.10 -7.16
N LEU A 425 49.69 9.02 -8.39
CA LEU A 425 48.27 8.77 -8.63
C LEU A 425 47.87 7.36 -8.17
N HIS A 426 48.75 6.37 -8.35
CA HIS A 426 48.53 5.00 -7.89
C HIS A 426 48.47 4.91 -6.37
N GLU A 427 49.38 5.58 -5.65
CA GLU A 427 49.34 5.68 -4.18
C GLU A 427 48.05 6.35 -3.68
N GLN A 428 47.56 7.38 -4.38
CA GLN A 428 46.29 8.03 -4.06
C GLN A 428 45.09 7.09 -4.27
N TYR A 429 45.12 6.29 -5.33
CA TYR A 429 44.09 5.28 -5.60
C TYR A 429 44.07 4.22 -4.50
N ASP A 430 45.22 3.70 -4.11
CA ASP A 430 45.33 2.70 -3.04
C ASP A 430 44.82 3.25 -1.69
N ALA A 431 45.14 4.51 -1.37
CA ALA A 431 44.63 5.18 -0.17
C ALA A 431 43.10 5.38 -0.19
N LEU A 432 42.50 5.59 -1.38
CA LEU A 432 41.06 5.67 -1.55
C LEU A 432 40.38 4.30 -1.40
N VAL A 433 40.98 3.25 -1.95
CA VAL A 433 40.51 1.87 -1.78
C VAL A 433 40.52 1.48 -0.30
N GLU A 434 41.59 1.77 0.42
CA GLU A 434 41.68 1.50 1.87
C GLU A 434 40.60 2.25 2.67
N LYS A 435 40.26 3.49 2.28
CA LYS A 435 39.16 4.25 2.89
C LYS A 435 37.79 3.62 2.61
N ILE A 436 37.56 3.15 1.39
CA ILE A 436 36.31 2.47 1.02
C ILE A 436 36.15 1.19 1.85
N ASP A 437 37.23 0.41 2.02
CA ASP A 437 37.17 -0.82 2.79
C ASP A 437 36.94 -0.55 4.30
N LYS A 438 37.54 0.51 4.86
CA LYS A 438 37.21 0.96 6.23
C LYS A 438 35.75 1.36 6.38
N ILE A 439 35.17 2.06 5.40
CA ILE A 439 33.74 2.44 5.43
C ILE A 439 32.84 1.20 5.38
N LYS A 440 33.18 0.19 4.56
CA LYS A 440 32.41 -1.05 4.49
C LYS A 440 32.40 -1.79 5.83
N VAL A 441 33.54 -1.88 6.51
CA VAL A 441 33.63 -2.53 7.82
C VAL A 441 32.75 -1.81 8.85
N VAL A 442 32.81 -0.48 8.90
CA VAL A 442 31.94 0.31 9.81
C VAL A 442 30.46 0.11 9.49
N GLN A 443 30.07 0.12 8.22
CA GLN A 443 28.68 -0.14 7.82
C GLN A 443 28.23 -1.56 8.19
N GLU A 444 29.10 -2.55 8.07
CA GLU A 444 28.80 -3.93 8.46
C GLU A 444 28.63 -4.05 9.99
N GLU A 445 29.43 -3.34 10.78
CA GLU A 445 29.27 -3.24 12.24
C GLU A 445 27.95 -2.55 12.63
N GLU A 446 27.61 -1.40 12.03
CA GLU A 446 26.35 -0.68 12.27
C GLU A 446 25.13 -1.54 11.89
N ASN A 447 25.18 -2.22 10.73
CA ASN A 447 24.11 -3.12 10.31
C ASN A 447 23.93 -4.30 11.29
N ASN A 448 25.03 -4.86 11.80
CA ASN A 448 24.98 -5.92 12.81
C ASN A 448 24.38 -5.42 14.14
N GLU A 449 24.64 -4.16 14.52
CA GLU A 449 24.05 -3.56 15.71
C GLU A 449 22.55 -3.30 15.54
N HIS A 450 22.14 -2.72 14.40
CA HIS A 450 20.72 -2.55 14.06
C HIS A 450 19.97 -3.88 13.99
N GLN A 451 20.59 -4.92 13.44
CA GLN A 451 20.00 -6.26 13.39
C GLN A 451 19.76 -6.81 14.81
N LYS A 452 20.72 -6.64 15.73
CA LYS A 452 20.54 -7.02 17.13
C LYS A 452 19.43 -6.21 17.82
N GLU A 453 19.32 -4.92 17.53
CA GLU A 453 18.26 -4.07 18.09
C GLU A 453 16.88 -4.52 17.59
N ILE A 454 16.75 -4.86 16.31
CA ILE A 454 15.53 -5.42 15.72
C ILE A 454 15.17 -6.75 16.37
N GLU A 455 16.14 -7.64 16.56
CA GLU A 455 15.93 -8.93 17.23
C GLU A 455 15.47 -8.75 18.69
N ASN A 456 16.11 -7.84 19.43
CA ASN A 456 15.70 -7.51 20.80
C ASN A 456 14.29 -6.92 20.86
N LEU A 457 13.92 -6.05 19.92
CA LEU A 457 12.55 -5.51 19.83
C LEU A 457 11.53 -6.59 19.49
N HIS A 458 11.87 -7.52 18.61
CA HIS A 458 11.02 -8.67 18.30
C HIS A 458 10.83 -9.58 19.52
N GLU A 459 11.89 -9.88 20.27
CA GLU A 459 11.81 -10.69 21.49
C GLU A 459 10.98 -10.00 22.58
N MET A 460 11.18 -8.69 22.78
CA MET A 460 10.38 -7.92 23.73
C MET A 460 8.90 -7.85 23.33
N ASN A 461 8.61 -7.67 22.04
CA ASN A 461 7.24 -7.67 21.53
C ASN A 461 6.59 -9.05 21.66
N ALA A 462 7.32 -10.13 21.38
CA ALA A 462 6.83 -11.49 21.56
C ALA A 462 6.47 -11.76 23.03
N ALA A 463 7.34 -11.38 23.98
CA ALA A 463 7.06 -11.48 25.41
C ALA A 463 5.84 -10.65 25.83
N ASN A 464 5.66 -9.44 25.28
CA ASN A 464 4.49 -8.61 25.53
C ASN A 464 3.21 -9.25 24.98
N PHE A 465 3.25 -9.86 23.78
CA PHE A 465 2.11 -10.57 23.23
C PHE A 465 1.73 -11.79 24.07
N ASP A 466 2.71 -12.58 24.50
CA ASP A 466 2.47 -13.73 25.38
C ASP A 466 1.84 -13.29 26.71
N TYR A 467 2.30 -12.18 27.28
CA TYR A 467 1.70 -11.58 28.48
C TYR A 467 0.24 -11.17 28.25
N ILE A 468 -0.06 -10.51 27.13
CA ILE A 468 -1.44 -10.10 26.79
C ILE A 468 -2.34 -11.32 26.60
N ILE A 469 -1.86 -12.35 25.89
CA ILE A 469 -2.60 -13.60 25.69
C ILE A 469 -2.89 -14.28 27.03
N GLN A 470 -1.89 -14.36 27.92
CA GLN A 470 -2.05 -14.96 29.23
C GLN A 470 -3.06 -14.19 30.09
N LYS A 471 -2.98 -12.86 30.12
CA LYS A 471 -3.93 -12.02 30.85
C LYS A 471 -5.36 -12.16 30.29
N SER A 472 -5.50 -12.17 28.97
CA SER A 472 -6.80 -12.38 28.30
C SER A 472 -7.38 -13.74 28.68
N LYS A 473 -6.57 -14.79 28.74
CA LYS A 473 -6.99 -16.13 29.16
C LYS A 473 -7.46 -16.17 30.61
N GLU A 474 -6.77 -15.49 31.52
CA GLU A 474 -7.16 -15.37 32.93
C GLU A 474 -8.48 -14.62 33.09
N ASP A 475 -8.69 -13.53 32.35
CA ASP A 475 -9.95 -12.78 32.37
C ASP A 475 -11.11 -13.61 31.79
N LEU A 476 -10.85 -14.38 30.73
CA LEU A 476 -11.85 -15.27 30.14
C LEU A 476 -12.26 -16.38 31.11
N GLN A 477 -11.30 -16.97 31.84
CA GLN A 477 -11.58 -17.93 32.92
C GLN A 477 -12.41 -17.32 34.04
N ARG A 478 -12.12 -16.09 34.49
CA ARG A 478 -12.94 -15.40 35.49
C ARG A 478 -14.37 -15.19 35.01
N LYS A 479 -14.54 -14.82 33.74
CA LYS A 479 -15.86 -14.63 33.14
C LYS A 479 -16.63 -15.95 33.02
N ASP A 480 -15.96 -17.04 32.67
CA ASP A 480 -16.57 -18.37 32.66
C ASP A 480 -17.02 -18.81 34.06
N GLU A 481 -16.22 -18.52 35.11
CA GLU A 481 -16.63 -18.77 36.50
C GLU A 481 -17.85 -17.93 36.93
N GLU A 482 -17.93 -16.66 36.50
CA GLU A 482 -19.09 -15.80 36.73
C GLU A 482 -20.33 -16.34 36.01
N ILE A 483 -20.19 -16.76 34.75
CA ILE A 483 -21.28 -17.37 33.97
C ILE A 483 -21.77 -18.63 34.68
N ALA A 484 -20.88 -19.52 35.14
CA ALA A 484 -21.26 -20.72 35.88
C ALA A 484 -22.02 -20.41 37.17
N LYS A 485 -21.60 -19.37 37.92
CA LYS A 485 -22.32 -18.89 39.12
C LYS A 485 -23.73 -18.41 38.77
N ILE A 486 -23.87 -17.59 37.72
CA ILE A 486 -25.16 -17.07 37.26
C ILE A 486 -26.06 -18.21 36.78
N GLN A 487 -25.55 -19.17 36.02
CA GLN A 487 -26.29 -20.35 35.58
C GLN A 487 -26.80 -21.17 36.78
N SER A 488 -25.96 -21.39 37.80
CA SER A 488 -26.40 -22.09 39.03
C SER A 488 -27.49 -21.34 39.80
N LEU A 489 -27.46 -20.00 39.77
CA LEU A 489 -28.49 -19.16 40.38
C LEU A 489 -29.79 -19.22 39.58
N LEU A 490 -29.69 -19.15 38.25
CA LEU A 490 -30.81 -19.28 37.33
C LEU A 490 -31.54 -20.61 37.57
N GLU A 491 -30.81 -21.72 37.64
CA GLU A 491 -31.38 -23.04 37.88
C GLU A 491 -32.07 -23.11 39.26
N LYS A 492 -31.45 -22.57 40.32
CA LYS A 492 -32.09 -22.46 41.63
C LYS A 492 -33.35 -21.61 41.62
N THR A 493 -33.38 -20.52 40.86
CA THR A 493 -34.58 -19.68 40.72
C THR A 493 -35.66 -20.38 39.91
N GLN A 494 -35.31 -21.10 38.84
CA GLN A 494 -36.24 -21.91 38.06
C GLN A 494 -36.87 -23.01 38.91
N GLN A 495 -36.08 -23.72 39.72
CA GLN A 495 -36.61 -24.72 40.66
C GLN A 495 -37.57 -24.10 41.68
N LYS A 496 -37.27 -22.90 42.19
CA LYS A 496 -38.17 -22.19 43.10
C LYS A 496 -39.47 -21.77 42.42
N ILE A 497 -39.40 -21.25 41.20
CA ILE A 497 -40.57 -20.89 40.40
C ILE A 497 -41.44 -22.12 40.19
N TYR A 498 -40.87 -23.23 39.74
CA TYR A 498 -41.57 -24.50 39.55
C TYR A 498 -42.27 -24.96 40.84
N HIS A 499 -41.60 -24.92 41.99
CA HIS A 499 -42.23 -25.27 43.27
C HIS A 499 -43.36 -24.28 43.64
N MET A 500 -43.20 -22.99 43.34
CA MET A 500 -44.22 -21.98 43.63
C MET A 500 -45.45 -22.15 42.74
N GLU A 501 -45.25 -22.48 41.45
CA GLU A 501 -46.30 -22.80 40.49
C GLU A 501 -47.06 -24.06 40.94
N GLU A 502 -46.36 -25.12 41.31
CA GLU A 502 -46.95 -26.37 41.80
C GLU A 502 -47.74 -26.17 43.11
N SER A 503 -47.16 -25.43 44.06
CA SER A 503 -47.86 -25.11 45.31
C SER A 503 -49.09 -24.23 45.06
N SER A 504 -49.03 -23.30 44.11
CA SER A 504 -50.18 -22.47 43.75
C SER A 504 -51.28 -23.30 43.08
N ARG A 505 -50.91 -24.25 42.22
CA ARG A 505 -51.84 -25.20 41.60
C ARG A 505 -52.57 -26.04 42.65
N MET A 506 -51.84 -26.62 43.60
CA MET A 506 -52.43 -27.38 44.73
C MET A 506 -53.40 -26.53 45.54
N THR A 507 -53.05 -25.27 45.86
CA THR A 507 -53.96 -24.39 46.61
C THR A 507 -55.20 -23.98 45.82
N LEU A 508 -55.08 -23.85 44.49
CA LEU A 508 -56.22 -23.58 43.61
C LEU A 508 -57.16 -24.78 43.56
N GLU A 509 -56.62 -25.99 43.46
CA GLU A 509 -57.38 -27.24 43.47
C GLU A 509 -58.10 -27.45 44.82
N ASP A 510 -57.42 -27.20 45.95
CA ASP A 510 -58.05 -27.20 47.28
C ASP A 510 -59.17 -26.14 47.41
N LEU A 511 -58.99 -24.97 46.81
CA LEU A 511 -60.00 -23.90 46.84
C LEU A 511 -61.23 -24.26 46.00
N ASP A 512 -61.01 -24.88 44.84
CA ASP A 512 -62.06 -25.39 43.95
C ASP A 512 -62.83 -26.55 44.60
N ASP A 513 -62.15 -27.45 45.32
CA ASP A 513 -62.80 -28.49 46.11
C ASP A 513 -63.61 -27.91 47.27
N GLN A 514 -63.11 -26.87 47.94
CA GLN A 514 -63.85 -26.18 48.99
C GLN A 514 -65.06 -25.42 48.46
N THR A 515 -64.96 -24.73 47.32
CA THR A 515 -66.10 -24.06 46.70
C THR A 515 -67.11 -25.07 46.20
N ARG A 516 -66.68 -26.18 45.61
CA ARG A 516 -67.56 -27.29 45.21
C ARG A 516 -68.29 -27.91 46.39
N GLN A 517 -67.60 -28.21 47.50
CA GLN A 517 -68.23 -28.70 48.73
C GLN A 517 -69.21 -27.69 49.34
N LYS A 518 -68.90 -26.39 49.30
CA LYS A 518 -69.83 -25.34 49.76
C LYS A 518 -71.05 -25.26 48.86
N LEU A 519 -70.88 -25.34 47.54
CA LEU A 519 -71.96 -25.35 46.56
C LEU A 519 -72.87 -26.57 46.73
N GLU A 520 -72.29 -27.73 47.00
CA GLU A 520 -73.01 -28.99 47.21
C GLU A 520 -73.78 -28.98 48.53
N LYS A 521 -73.20 -28.44 49.61
CA LYS A 521 -73.92 -28.16 50.86
C LYS A 521 -75.06 -27.17 50.64
N TYR A 522 -74.86 -26.14 49.81
CA TYR A 522 -75.89 -25.15 49.51
C TYR A 522 -77.03 -25.76 48.67
N LYS A 523 -76.71 -26.63 47.72
CA LYS A 523 -77.69 -27.40 46.93
C LYS A 523 -78.49 -28.36 47.82
N ALA A 524 -77.83 -29.14 48.68
CA ALA A 524 -78.51 -30.02 49.62
C ALA A 524 -79.40 -29.26 50.61
N GLN A 525 -78.97 -28.07 51.07
CA GLN A 525 -79.81 -27.20 51.88
C GLN A 525 -81.01 -26.62 51.11
N MET A 526 -80.86 -26.32 49.82
CA MET A 526 -81.96 -25.87 48.97
C MET A 526 -82.94 -27.00 48.64
N GLU A 527 -82.47 -28.21 48.36
CA GLU A 527 -83.32 -29.39 48.18
C GLU A 527 -84.09 -29.73 49.46
N GLN A 528 -83.43 -29.68 50.63
CA GLN A 528 -84.09 -29.88 51.91
C GLN A 528 -85.15 -28.80 52.22
N LYS A 529 -84.92 -27.56 51.79
CA LYS A 529 -85.92 -26.48 51.88
C LYS A 529 -87.06 -26.67 50.87
N MET A 530 -86.78 -27.20 49.69
CA MET A 530 -87.78 -27.48 48.65
C MET A 530 -88.68 -28.66 49.03
N GLU A 531 -88.12 -29.72 49.64
CA GLU A 531 -88.86 -30.87 50.17
C GLU A 531 -89.79 -30.47 51.32
N LYS A 532 -89.32 -29.59 52.21
CA LYS A 532 -90.15 -28.99 53.28
C LYS A 532 -91.22 -28.06 52.72
N ALA A 533 -90.91 -27.25 51.70
CA ALA A 533 -91.89 -26.38 51.05
C ALA A 533 -92.98 -27.15 50.27
N ILE A 534 -92.72 -28.38 49.83
CA ILE A 534 -93.74 -29.26 49.23
C ILE A 534 -94.67 -29.85 50.30
N GLN A 535 -94.14 -30.25 51.45
CA GLN A 535 -94.93 -30.73 52.60
C GLN A 535 -95.71 -29.61 53.29
N GLU A 536 -95.16 -28.39 53.36
CA GLU A 536 -95.80 -27.20 53.92
C GLU A 536 -96.89 -26.64 52.98
N LYS A 537 -96.74 -26.75 51.64
CA LYS A 537 -97.78 -26.34 50.66
C LYS A 537 -99.07 -27.17 50.70
N GLU A 538 -99.02 -28.43 51.14
CA GLU A 538 -100.23 -29.25 51.33
C GLU A 538 -100.99 -28.88 52.63
N THR A 539 -100.29 -28.31 53.62
CA THR A 539 -100.89 -27.83 54.88
C THR A 539 -101.24 -26.33 54.87
N GLU A 540 -100.61 -25.52 54.01
CA GLU A 540 -100.85 -24.08 53.89
C GLU A 540 -102.05 -23.71 52.99
N MET A 541 -102.57 -24.63 52.16
CA MET A 541 -103.79 -24.37 51.38
C MET A 541 -105.06 -24.19 52.25
N GLU A 542 -105.04 -24.70 53.49
CA GLU A 542 -106.11 -24.58 54.49
C GLU A 542 -105.95 -23.33 55.40
N HIS A 543 -104.73 -22.77 55.51
CA HIS A 543 -104.39 -21.68 56.45
C HIS A 543 -104.15 -20.32 55.74
N ILE A 544 -103.93 -20.31 54.43
CA ILE A 544 -103.77 -19.12 53.55
C ILE A 544 -105.06 -18.26 53.41
N LYS A 545 -106.21 -18.70 53.94
CA LYS A 545 -107.43 -17.88 54.08
C LYS A 545 -107.41 -16.86 55.23
N GLU A 546 -106.51 -17.02 56.21
CA GLU A 546 -106.60 -16.31 57.50
C GLU A 546 -105.43 -15.36 57.81
N GLN A 547 -104.38 -15.28 56.97
CA GLN A 547 -103.16 -14.49 57.28
C GLN A 547 -102.75 -13.43 56.25
N TYR A 548 -103.58 -13.16 55.23
CA TYR A 548 -103.31 -12.09 54.25
C TYR A 548 -103.62 -10.66 54.75
N GLU A 549 -104.13 -10.49 55.97
CA GLU A 549 -104.38 -9.17 56.57
C GLU A 549 -103.16 -8.57 57.31
N ASP A 550 -102.14 -9.34 57.68
CA ASP A 550 -101.10 -8.88 58.62
C ASP A 550 -99.70 -8.60 58.04
N GLN A 551 -99.42 -8.89 56.76
CA GLN A 551 -98.06 -8.77 56.20
C GLN A 551 -97.83 -7.59 55.24
N ILE A 552 -98.77 -6.63 55.17
CA ILE A 552 -98.57 -5.33 54.48
C ILE A 552 -97.62 -4.38 55.25
N ASN A 553 -97.26 -4.66 56.51
CA ASN A 553 -96.51 -3.73 57.36
C ASN A 553 -94.99 -3.92 57.47
N VAL A 554 -94.34 -4.86 56.77
CA VAL A 554 -92.88 -5.11 56.95
C VAL A 554 -92.03 -4.79 55.70
N LEU A 555 -92.63 -4.24 54.62
CA LEU A 555 -91.91 -3.71 53.44
C LEU A 555 -91.23 -2.33 53.69
N ARG A 556 -90.61 -2.11 54.86
CA ARG A 556 -89.99 -0.82 55.25
C ARG A 556 -88.55 -0.90 55.83
N SER A 557 -87.69 -1.81 55.38
CA SER A 557 -86.28 -1.79 55.82
C SER A 557 -85.26 -2.20 54.73
N ASN A 558 -85.16 -1.33 53.73
CA ASN A 558 -83.98 -0.85 52.98
C ASN A 558 -82.77 -1.75 52.59
N ILE A 559 -82.40 -1.53 51.31
CA ILE A 559 -81.18 -1.86 50.56
C ILE A 559 -80.12 -0.75 50.76
N SER A 560 -78.81 -1.09 50.82
CA SER A 560 -77.69 -0.14 50.68
C SER A 560 -76.42 -0.84 50.17
N ASP A 561 -75.79 -0.31 49.10
CA ASP A 561 -74.38 -0.54 48.72
C ASP A 561 -73.89 0.61 47.80
N GLU A 562 -73.16 1.58 48.34
CA GLU A 562 -72.51 2.68 47.58
C GLU A 562 -71.18 3.14 48.25
N GLU A 563 -70.27 2.21 48.57
CA GLU A 563 -68.97 2.54 49.20
C GLU A 563 -67.71 2.03 48.48
N THR A 564 -67.81 1.29 47.37
CA THR A 564 -66.65 0.63 46.73
C THR A 564 -65.96 1.45 45.63
N HIS A 565 -66.61 2.43 45.00
CA HIS A 565 -66.03 3.18 43.86
C HIS A 565 -65.14 4.37 44.23
N LYS A 566 -65.19 4.86 45.48
CA LYS A 566 -64.42 6.04 45.92
C LYS A 566 -62.94 5.76 46.20
N LYS A 567 -62.58 4.49 46.48
CA LYS A 567 -61.22 4.10 46.90
C LYS A 567 -60.26 3.88 45.73
N GLN A 568 -60.77 3.45 44.58
CA GLN A 568 -59.96 3.16 43.38
C GLN A 568 -59.49 4.43 42.64
N ILE A 569 -60.21 5.55 42.78
CA ILE A 569 -59.86 6.83 42.13
C ILE A 569 -58.68 7.53 42.83
N LEU A 570 -58.50 7.31 44.14
CA LEU A 570 -57.40 7.90 44.92
C LEU A 570 -56.05 7.23 44.64
N GLU A 571 -56.01 5.90 44.47
CA GLU A 571 -54.78 5.16 44.16
C GLU A 571 -54.24 5.43 42.73
N ALA A 572 -55.12 5.74 41.78
CA ALA A 572 -54.71 6.12 40.43
C ALA A 572 -54.06 7.51 40.38
N GLY A 573 -54.50 8.44 41.23
CA GLY A 573 -53.95 9.80 41.30
C GLY A 573 -52.53 9.89 41.85
N GLU A 574 -52.14 9.00 42.76
CA GLU A 574 -50.77 8.96 43.30
C GLU A 574 -49.76 8.41 42.29
N LYS A 575 -50.14 7.39 41.50
CA LYS A 575 -49.27 6.82 40.44
C LYS A 575 -48.97 7.82 39.32
N ILE A 576 -49.90 8.70 38.99
CA ILE A 576 -49.69 9.75 37.99
C ILE A 576 -48.65 10.78 38.47
N LYS A 577 -48.70 11.18 39.75
CA LYS A 577 -47.72 12.11 40.32
C LYS A 577 -46.31 11.54 40.37
N GLU A 578 -46.16 10.24 40.64
CA GLU A 578 -44.85 9.58 40.57
C GLU A 578 -44.30 9.54 39.14
N ALA A 579 -45.15 9.28 38.14
CA ALA A 579 -44.75 9.29 36.74
C ALA A 579 -44.30 10.69 36.26
N GLU A 580 -45.01 11.75 36.65
CA GLU A 580 -44.65 13.15 36.33
C GLU A 580 -43.29 13.55 36.91
N LYS A 581 -42.99 13.10 38.14
CA LYS A 581 -41.68 13.34 38.77
C LYS A 581 -40.55 12.64 38.01
N MET A 582 -40.78 11.40 37.57
CA MET A 582 -39.79 10.64 36.79
C MET A 582 -39.53 11.27 35.41
N ILE A 583 -40.57 11.80 34.75
CA ILE A 583 -40.44 12.53 33.48
C ILE A 583 -39.56 13.76 33.67
N SER A 584 -39.79 14.56 34.73
CA SER A 584 -38.97 15.75 35.00
C SER A 584 -37.50 15.43 35.29
N GLU A 585 -37.21 14.30 35.96
CA GLU A 585 -35.83 13.84 36.19
C GLU A 585 -35.15 13.40 34.89
N LEU A 586 -35.88 12.76 33.97
CA LEU A 586 -35.38 12.36 32.66
C LEU A 586 -35.13 13.57 31.75
N GLU A 587 -36.00 14.57 31.73
CA GLU A 587 -35.80 15.81 30.98
C GLU A 587 -34.52 16.53 31.40
N ASN A 588 -34.26 16.61 32.71
CA ASN A 588 -33.02 17.19 33.23
C ASN A 588 -31.76 16.41 32.81
N LYS A 589 -31.84 15.08 32.72
CA LYS A 589 -30.74 14.25 32.19
C LYS A 589 -30.51 14.50 30.70
N VAL A 590 -31.57 14.62 29.91
CA VAL A 590 -31.49 14.93 28.47
C VAL A 590 -30.81 16.29 28.25
N ILE A 591 -31.15 17.32 29.03
CA ILE A 591 -30.52 18.64 28.94
C ILE A 591 -29.01 18.55 29.23
N LYS A 592 -28.61 17.83 30.29
CA LYS A 592 -27.18 17.64 30.64
C LYS A 592 -26.41 16.90 29.54
N LEU A 593 -26.97 15.80 29.02
CA LEU A 593 -26.34 15.05 27.92
C LEU A 593 -26.23 15.89 26.65
N THR A 594 -27.25 16.69 26.34
CA THR A 594 -27.23 17.58 25.16
C THR A 594 -26.13 18.64 25.28
N TYR A 595 -25.95 19.22 26.48
CA TYR A 595 -24.87 20.17 26.74
C TYR A 595 -23.48 19.52 26.61
N GLN A 596 -23.32 18.31 27.14
CA GLN A 596 -22.07 17.55 27.02
C GLN A 596 -21.72 17.26 25.55
N ILE A 597 -22.69 16.79 24.76
CA ILE A 597 -22.52 16.55 23.32
C ILE A 597 -22.09 17.82 22.59
N GLN A 598 -22.67 18.98 22.93
CA GLN A 598 -22.27 20.25 22.33
C GLN A 598 -20.82 20.64 22.70
N GLN A 599 -20.42 20.42 23.95
CA GLN A 599 -19.05 20.69 24.41
C GLN A 599 -18.04 19.78 23.71
N ASP A 600 -18.33 18.49 23.57
CA ASP A 600 -17.44 17.54 22.93
C ASP A 600 -17.35 17.78 21.42
N ASN A 601 -18.46 18.14 20.76
CA ASN A 601 -18.44 18.56 19.35
C ASN A 601 -17.54 19.78 19.10
N LEU A 602 -17.50 20.76 20.02
CA LEU A 602 -16.59 21.90 19.91
C LEU A 602 -15.12 21.48 20.06
N LYS A 603 -14.82 20.55 20.97
CA LYS A 603 -13.46 20.00 21.12
C LYS A 603 -13.03 19.23 19.87
N PHE A 604 -13.88 18.33 19.36
CA PHE A 604 -13.59 17.57 18.15
C PHE A 604 -13.35 18.48 16.95
N LYS A 605 -14.15 19.53 16.78
CA LYS A 605 -13.94 20.52 15.72
C LYS A 605 -12.59 21.23 15.87
N SER A 606 -12.21 21.61 17.09
CA SER A 606 -10.90 22.22 17.37
C SER A 606 -9.73 21.27 17.09
N ASP A 607 -9.87 19.99 17.44
CA ASP A 607 -8.86 18.96 17.17
C ASP A 607 -8.71 18.66 15.68
N ILE A 608 -9.82 18.63 14.92
CA ILE A 608 -9.80 18.51 13.46
C ILE A 608 -9.03 19.68 12.85
N GLU A 609 -9.34 20.92 13.24
CA GLU A 609 -8.65 22.12 12.75
C GLU A 609 -7.16 22.15 13.15
N ARG A 610 -6.79 21.53 14.29
CA ARG A 610 -5.39 21.37 14.69
C ARG A 610 -4.68 20.35 13.81
N LEU A 611 -5.28 19.17 13.59
CA LEU A 611 -4.72 18.11 12.75
C LEU A 611 -4.60 18.54 11.28
N GLU A 612 -5.58 19.27 10.75
CA GLU A 612 -5.49 19.84 9.39
C GLU A 612 -4.35 20.85 9.25
N ARG A 613 -4.10 21.67 10.27
CA ARG A 613 -2.95 22.58 10.31
C ARG A 613 -1.63 21.82 10.39
N GLU A 614 -1.56 20.80 11.22
CA GLU A 614 -0.36 19.95 11.35
C GLU A 614 -0.04 19.23 10.04
N ASN A 615 -1.05 18.65 9.37
CA ASN A 615 -0.88 18.01 8.06
C ASN A 615 -0.40 19.01 7.00
N LYS A 616 -1.00 20.21 6.94
CA LYS A 616 -0.53 21.26 6.02
C LYS A 616 0.93 21.66 6.29
N ILE A 617 1.34 21.73 7.56
CA ILE A 617 2.74 22.02 7.91
C ILE A 617 3.66 20.88 7.46
N LYS A 618 3.27 19.61 7.68
CA LYS A 618 4.04 18.43 7.23
C LYS A 618 4.17 18.39 5.72
N ASP A 619 3.10 18.68 4.97
CA ASP A 619 3.12 18.75 3.51
C ASP A 619 4.09 19.84 3.01
N VAL A 620 4.07 21.03 3.64
CA VAL A 620 5.00 22.12 3.31
C VAL A 620 6.45 21.73 3.63
N GLN A 621 6.70 21.07 4.77
CA GLN A 621 8.03 20.58 5.15
C GLN A 621 8.55 19.51 4.18
N GLN A 622 7.69 18.56 3.79
CA GLN A 622 8.04 17.52 2.82
C GLN A 622 8.35 18.14 1.45
N LYS A 623 7.55 19.10 1.00
CA LYS A 623 7.79 19.84 -0.24
C LYS A 623 9.10 20.63 -0.20
N ALA A 624 9.40 21.28 0.92
CA ALA A 624 10.68 21.99 1.11
C ALA A 624 11.88 21.02 1.08
N LYS A 625 11.75 19.84 1.70
CA LYS A 625 12.79 18.79 1.68
C LYS A 625 13.00 18.26 0.27
N LEU A 626 11.93 18.04 -0.48
CA LEU A 626 11.98 17.59 -1.88
C LEU A 626 12.64 18.65 -2.79
N MET A 627 12.26 19.93 -2.68
CA MET A 627 12.92 21.03 -3.39
C MET A 627 14.40 21.17 -3.02
N SER A 628 14.77 20.95 -1.76
CA SER A 628 16.17 20.96 -1.33
C SER A 628 16.96 19.80 -1.94
N MET A 629 16.37 18.60 -2.02
CA MET A 629 16.99 17.45 -2.68
C MET A 629 17.14 17.68 -4.18
N GLU A 630 16.11 18.17 -4.87
CA GLU A 630 16.16 18.50 -6.30
C GLU A 630 17.25 19.53 -6.60
N THR A 631 17.34 20.60 -5.79
CA THR A 631 18.41 21.60 -5.88
C THR A 631 19.79 20.95 -5.72
N ASN A 632 19.97 20.08 -4.73
CA ASN A 632 21.23 19.38 -4.50
C ASN A 632 21.63 18.45 -5.65
N TYR A 633 20.67 17.73 -6.25
CA TYR A 633 20.93 16.89 -7.41
C TYR A 633 21.24 17.71 -8.67
N SER A 634 20.58 18.86 -8.85
CA SER A 634 20.91 19.80 -9.92
C SER A 634 22.35 20.30 -9.79
N ILE A 635 22.75 20.75 -8.59
CA ILE A 635 24.12 21.21 -8.31
C ILE A 635 25.14 20.10 -8.61
N LYS A 636 24.91 18.86 -8.12
CA LYS A 636 25.80 17.73 -8.39
C LYS A 636 25.90 17.40 -9.89
N THR A 637 24.81 17.54 -10.63
CA THR A 637 24.81 17.30 -12.08
C THR A 637 25.64 18.36 -12.80
N ASP A 638 25.53 19.61 -12.38
CA ASP A 638 26.34 20.72 -12.92
C ASP A 638 27.82 20.53 -12.58
N GLU A 639 28.16 20.10 -11.36
CA GLU A 639 29.53 19.79 -10.94
C GLU A 639 30.14 18.66 -11.79
N ILE A 640 29.41 17.56 -12.02
CA ILE A 640 29.86 16.45 -12.88
C ILE A 640 30.04 16.93 -14.32
N THR A 641 29.10 17.72 -14.83
CA THR A 641 29.18 18.26 -16.20
C THR A 641 30.40 19.17 -16.37
N GLN A 642 30.67 20.04 -15.40
CA GLN A 642 31.87 20.87 -15.40
C GLN A 642 33.14 20.03 -15.32
N LYS A 643 33.16 18.98 -14.48
CA LYS A 643 34.31 18.07 -14.37
C LYS A 643 34.60 17.37 -15.71
N LEU A 644 33.58 16.84 -16.37
CA LEU A 644 33.72 16.20 -17.69
C LEU A 644 34.17 17.19 -18.78
N LEU A 645 33.67 18.43 -18.74
CA LEU A 645 34.13 19.47 -19.67
C LEU A 645 35.61 19.84 -19.44
N ASN A 646 36.05 19.88 -18.19
CA ASN A 646 37.45 20.11 -17.84
C ASN A 646 38.34 18.94 -18.27
N GLU A 647 37.97 17.70 -17.97
CA GLU A 647 38.69 16.50 -18.42
C GLU A 647 38.78 16.43 -19.95
N LYS A 648 37.69 16.74 -20.66
CA LYS A 648 37.69 16.85 -22.13
C LYS A 648 38.69 17.89 -22.62
N LYS A 649 38.75 19.06 -21.97
CA LYS A 649 39.69 20.14 -22.31
C LYS A 649 41.14 19.75 -22.04
N GLU A 650 41.41 19.10 -20.90
CA GLU A 650 42.73 18.57 -20.56
C GLU A 650 43.20 17.52 -21.58
N PHE A 651 42.31 16.60 -21.98
CA PHE A 651 42.61 15.61 -23.02
C PHE A 651 42.91 16.26 -24.39
N MET A 652 42.13 17.29 -24.77
CA MET A 652 42.41 18.07 -25.99
C MET A 652 43.76 18.79 -25.91
N CYS A 653 44.08 19.42 -24.77
CA CYS A 653 45.39 20.02 -24.53
C CYS A 653 46.52 18.99 -24.68
N PHE A 654 46.36 17.79 -24.10
CA PHE A 654 47.34 16.73 -24.20
C PHE A 654 47.61 16.32 -25.66
N ILE A 655 46.56 16.12 -26.47
CA ILE A 655 46.72 15.82 -27.91
C ILE A 655 47.48 16.93 -28.62
N VAL A 656 47.12 18.20 -28.36
CA VAL A 656 47.78 19.35 -29.01
C VAL A 656 49.23 19.48 -28.60
N GLN A 657 49.57 19.23 -27.33
CA GLN A 657 50.95 19.25 -26.84
C GLN A 657 51.79 18.17 -27.54
N GLN A 658 51.28 16.94 -27.65
CA GLN A 658 52.01 15.82 -28.26
C GLN A 658 52.16 15.97 -29.78
N PHE A 659 51.22 16.63 -30.46
CA PHE A 659 51.20 16.76 -31.92
C PHE A 659 51.23 18.21 -32.39
N ASN A 660 51.98 19.07 -31.70
CA ASN A 660 52.01 20.50 -31.94
C ASN A 660 52.43 20.87 -33.38
N SER A 661 53.22 20.03 -34.07
CA SER A 661 53.58 20.24 -35.48
C SER A 661 52.41 20.16 -36.46
N PHE A 662 51.31 19.51 -36.07
CA PHE A 662 50.09 19.34 -36.86
C PHE A 662 48.95 20.24 -36.38
N TYR A 663 49.15 20.96 -35.27
CA TYR A 663 48.17 21.88 -34.71
C TYR A 663 48.51 23.33 -35.08
N ASP A 664 47.51 24.11 -35.43
CA ASP A 664 47.69 25.54 -35.69
C ASP A 664 47.60 26.30 -34.37
N SER A 665 48.73 26.81 -33.87
CA SER A 665 48.79 27.56 -32.61
C SER A 665 47.96 28.85 -32.63
N THR A 666 47.52 29.31 -33.80
CA THR A 666 46.63 30.47 -33.93
C THR A 666 45.15 30.12 -33.81
N ALA A 667 44.78 28.83 -33.92
CA ALA A 667 43.42 28.35 -33.76
C ALA A 667 43.07 28.14 -32.28
N GLU A 668 41.83 28.47 -31.91
CA GLU A 668 41.31 28.17 -30.58
C GLU A 668 41.26 26.65 -30.33
N LEU A 669 41.56 26.24 -29.10
CA LEU A 669 41.51 24.85 -28.67
C LEU A 669 40.06 24.40 -28.57
N ASN A 670 39.56 23.82 -29.66
CA ASN A 670 38.21 23.28 -29.77
C ASN A 670 38.26 21.90 -30.44
N GLU A 671 37.14 21.18 -30.38
CA GLU A 671 37.10 19.80 -30.86
C GLU A 671 37.42 19.69 -32.36
N GLU A 672 37.04 20.70 -33.16
CA GLU A 672 37.29 20.68 -34.59
C GLU A 672 38.77 20.96 -34.94
N SER A 673 39.43 21.86 -34.21
CA SER A 673 40.87 22.12 -34.39
C SER A 673 41.71 20.89 -34.03
N VAL A 674 41.35 20.17 -32.96
CA VAL A 674 41.97 18.89 -32.61
C VAL A 674 41.67 17.81 -33.66
N LYS A 675 40.43 17.69 -34.15
CA LYS A 675 40.09 16.76 -35.25
C LYS A 675 40.89 17.06 -36.51
N MET A 676 41.11 18.33 -36.82
CA MET A 676 41.92 18.75 -37.96
C MET A 676 43.40 18.35 -37.79
N ALA A 677 43.96 18.53 -36.59
CA ALA A 677 45.29 18.04 -36.25
C ALA A 677 45.39 16.51 -36.40
N ILE A 678 44.42 15.75 -35.87
CA ILE A 678 44.34 14.28 -36.01
C ILE A 678 44.28 13.86 -37.49
N ARG A 679 43.47 14.55 -38.31
CA ARG A 679 43.43 14.30 -39.77
C ARG A 679 44.77 14.64 -40.44
N GLY A 680 45.52 15.60 -39.92
CA GLY A 680 46.87 15.93 -40.37
C GLY A 680 47.87 14.81 -40.07
N ILE A 681 47.91 14.36 -38.81
CA ILE A 681 48.73 13.24 -38.34
C ILE A 681 48.46 11.99 -39.18
N LYS A 682 47.18 11.64 -39.37
CA LYS A 682 46.78 10.48 -40.17
C LYS A 682 47.33 10.55 -41.60
N ARG A 683 47.24 11.71 -42.25
CA ARG A 683 47.76 11.91 -43.61
C ARG A 683 49.28 11.77 -43.68
N GLU A 684 50.01 12.25 -42.67
CA GLU A 684 51.46 12.10 -42.62
C GLU A 684 51.87 10.64 -42.38
N LEU A 685 51.17 9.93 -41.48
CA LEU A 685 51.36 8.49 -41.25
C LEU A 685 51.16 7.67 -42.54
N GLU A 686 50.08 7.93 -43.27
CA GLU A 686 49.81 7.29 -44.57
C GLU A 686 50.90 7.62 -45.62
N CYS A 687 51.44 8.83 -45.59
CA CYS A 687 52.54 9.24 -46.46
C CYS A 687 53.84 8.49 -46.12
N GLN A 688 54.17 8.36 -44.84
CA GLN A 688 55.34 7.62 -44.38
C GLN A 688 55.22 6.13 -44.69
N GLN A 689 54.06 5.51 -44.47
CA GLN A 689 53.81 4.12 -44.85
C GLN A 689 54.03 3.87 -46.34
N LYS A 690 53.56 4.78 -47.21
CA LYS A 690 53.81 4.69 -48.66
C LYS A 690 55.28 4.81 -49.02
N ARG A 691 56.03 5.72 -48.36
CA ARG A 691 57.48 5.85 -48.56
C ARG A 691 58.22 4.61 -48.07
N GLU A 692 57.84 4.08 -46.92
CA GLU A 692 58.41 2.86 -46.36
C GLU A 692 58.17 1.67 -47.30
N GLU A 693 56.94 1.49 -47.80
CA GLU A 693 56.64 0.42 -48.74
C GLU A 693 57.44 0.55 -50.05
N ALA A 694 57.64 1.78 -50.55
CA ALA A 694 58.52 2.03 -51.70
C ALA A 694 59.98 1.65 -51.41
N ILE A 695 60.49 1.97 -50.21
CA ILE A 695 61.83 1.55 -49.77
C ILE A 695 61.90 0.03 -49.68
N ARG A 696 60.89 -0.64 -49.11
CA ARG A 696 60.79 -2.11 -49.01
C ARG A 696 60.84 -2.77 -50.38
N MET A 697 60.15 -2.22 -51.38
CA MET A 697 60.24 -2.69 -52.76
C MET A 697 61.66 -2.53 -53.33
N LEU A 698 62.30 -1.37 -53.11
CA LEU A 698 63.66 -1.08 -53.55
C LEU A 698 64.69 -2.06 -52.97
N VAL A 699 64.56 -2.42 -51.69
CA VAL A 699 65.46 -3.36 -51.02
C VAL A 699 65.02 -4.82 -51.13
N SER A 700 63.97 -5.10 -51.91
CA SER A 700 63.40 -6.45 -52.08
C SER A 700 63.08 -7.14 -50.74
N ALA A 701 62.53 -6.38 -49.79
CA ALA A 701 62.14 -6.87 -48.47
C ALA A 701 61.10 -7.98 -48.59
N LYS A 702 61.30 -9.11 -47.90
CA LYS A 702 60.33 -10.21 -47.89
C LYS A 702 59.12 -9.86 -47.00
N LYS A 703 57.97 -10.45 -47.29
CA LYS A 703 56.78 -10.35 -46.43
C LYS A 703 57.14 -10.84 -45.01
N GLY A 704 56.95 -9.98 -44.01
CA GLY A 704 57.30 -10.25 -42.60
C GLY A 704 58.70 -9.81 -42.17
N GLN A 705 59.53 -9.33 -43.10
CA GLN A 705 60.83 -8.74 -42.78
C GLN A 705 60.68 -7.24 -42.54
N THR A 706 61.36 -6.71 -41.52
CA THR A 706 61.41 -5.26 -41.27
C THR A 706 62.19 -4.57 -42.39
N THR A 707 61.84 -3.32 -42.66
CA THR A 707 62.48 -2.51 -43.70
C THR A 707 63.98 -2.36 -43.43
N GLU A 708 64.36 -2.22 -42.16
CA GLU A 708 65.74 -2.10 -41.70
C GLU A 708 66.55 -3.39 -41.90
N ASP A 709 65.97 -4.58 -41.61
CA ASP A 709 66.64 -5.86 -41.84
C ASP A 709 66.88 -6.12 -43.33
N ALA A 710 65.92 -5.74 -44.18
CA ALA A 710 66.06 -5.86 -45.63
C ALA A 710 67.15 -4.94 -46.17
N LEU A 711 67.21 -3.71 -45.68
CA LEU A 711 68.26 -2.75 -46.01
C LEU A 711 69.64 -3.23 -45.56
N THR A 712 69.73 -3.79 -44.36
CA THR A 712 70.96 -4.35 -43.79
C THR A 712 71.48 -5.52 -44.62
N ASN A 713 70.59 -6.44 -45.00
CA ASN A 713 70.95 -7.56 -45.88
C ASN A 713 71.41 -7.10 -47.27
N MET A 714 70.79 -6.06 -47.83
CA MET A 714 71.23 -5.45 -49.08
C MET A 714 72.64 -4.85 -48.95
N ILE A 715 72.92 -4.11 -47.87
CA ILE A 715 74.24 -3.51 -47.62
C ILE A 715 75.32 -4.60 -47.44
N ILE A 716 75.01 -5.66 -46.69
CA ILE A 716 75.92 -6.82 -46.53
C ILE A 716 76.22 -7.47 -47.89
N SER A 717 75.21 -7.59 -48.76
CA SER A 717 75.39 -8.16 -50.11
C SER A 717 76.25 -7.27 -51.02
N LEU A 718 76.14 -5.94 -50.89
CA LEU A 718 76.89 -4.96 -51.69
C LEU A 718 78.34 -4.76 -51.19
N HIS A 719 78.61 -5.07 -49.92
CA HIS A 719 79.93 -4.98 -49.30
C HIS A 719 80.34 -6.30 -48.62
N PRO A 720 80.79 -7.31 -49.41
CA PRO A 720 81.14 -8.64 -48.90
C PRO A 720 82.18 -8.64 -47.78
N LYS A 721 83.05 -7.62 -47.75
CA LYS A 721 84.07 -7.41 -46.71
C LYS A 721 83.51 -7.17 -45.30
N LEU A 722 82.22 -6.84 -45.18
CA LEU A 722 81.53 -6.71 -43.89
C LEU A 722 80.99 -8.06 -43.38
N GLY A 723 80.82 -9.06 -44.26
CA GLY A 723 80.37 -10.41 -43.89
C GLY A 723 81.49 -11.39 -43.52
N GLU A 724 82.75 -11.09 -43.86
CA GLU A 724 83.87 -12.03 -43.72
C GLU A 724 84.50 -12.16 -42.31
N LYS A 725 83.93 -11.56 -41.26
CA LYS A 725 84.53 -11.62 -39.90
C LYS A 725 83.92 -12.58 -38.88
N ASN A 726 82.85 -13.33 -39.20
CA ASN A 726 82.15 -14.15 -38.20
C ASN A 726 82.13 -15.68 -38.47
N HIS A 727 83.14 -16.20 -39.17
CA HIS A 727 83.39 -17.65 -39.22
C HIS A 727 84.69 -18.05 -38.49
N ASP A 728 84.84 -17.61 -37.24
CA ASP A 728 85.65 -18.38 -36.28
C ASP A 728 84.72 -19.25 -35.42
N LYS A 729 84.90 -20.56 -35.59
CA LYS A 729 84.18 -21.64 -34.92
C LYS A 729 84.20 -21.46 -33.40
N PRO A 730 83.08 -21.68 -32.68
CA PRO A 730 83.17 -22.00 -31.27
C PRO A 730 83.78 -23.39 -31.14
N ARG A 731 85.00 -23.43 -30.59
CA ARG A 731 85.64 -24.64 -30.10
C ARG A 731 84.91 -25.05 -28.81
N VAL A 732 84.49 -26.29 -28.78
CA VAL A 732 84.13 -27.12 -27.62
C VAL A 732 84.68 -26.59 -26.28
N MET A 733 83.78 -26.22 -25.36
CA MET A 733 83.61 -26.81 -24.02
C MET A 733 82.23 -26.46 -23.47
#